data_AF-A0A0N5BG01-F1
#
_entry.id   AF-A0A0N5BG01-F1
#
_cell.length_a   1.000
_cell.length_b   1.000
_cell.length_c   1.000
_cell.angle_alpha   90.00
_cell.angle_beta   90.00
_cell.angle_gamma   90.00
#
_symmetry.space_group_name_H-M   'P 1'
#
loop_
_entity.id
_entity.type
_entity.pdbx_description
1 polymer ?
#
loop_
_entity_poly.entity_id
_entity_poly.type
_entity_poly.pdbx_seq_one_letter_code
_entity_poly.pdbx_strand_id
1 'polypeptide(L)'
;MSELSIEPPPAYSAIGRKSGKKKFNNIKELKNTNINGTWTLRSKKHWIQKNPSNNGFIRLYTPNGEKSTVIAVTINQTTEDICNKIDISSIYVQIGNLHIRKLLPDSRPLWMQNDILMTLGHKSIEEVLSLGDSNYLRYIITFFIDCPIFNIEDNLFSSILLSTCMVKKNGLLQKWMKKKCILFNGTIRLINFIENKETGLSPDDEILLLSKLDLEIIDCSRGKCMKLSEKNGNYILVSFDDPDHLPEWSVKASQCQMVPNCDLSDKFLVYLPEYLFASGKNRNIVNINLRRNSLITRSNDGGKNMMIGYVDDLVRFTSLRCLNLSSNCLHSFPMPLCQITSLVELDLSGNQINIIPSGIRHLRNLKSINLSNNWLKMLPKNFNEFFELTHLDLSFNRFTSIPEPLNYMEHLESWLLTGNEISNINVTKPLSITTLQLRLNNLTQPIILNSLAFQKLTKLDLRHGGFVRELDLSNVTQLQILYCSNLGLKVLSINGSNIRQIYASNNHLDEIIIMPVPFKLIAFDISYNCMDRLPDWIPELNCLISINASYNRIFTLPYRLFMNMPSLRFVDLRNNELTKLPELVENCCIETLNLSNNKLQCLSKNLLKSAHRLTHLNISNNKLTSLPNANNFTDLNRMQVLKMSRNQLSESCIPVIMSLKKLRHLDISYNNFYFFNDSTLLQLQYLEEINISCNNLSSMGEEFSKLQNLQILRVHTNKLKSIPSFNQSKNLKILDLSNNRLSTIVPEMFITKNLKFLDLTCNVNEKNKINKISVKSLKKRVDVKRNIEIEDIGRKGFFKNLQYGFSESNGDRKKMSIHQIRPKEFDNIYFGMVDGGGNNEIALKIKKLIEEYLEDQTIVTGDVIRKCLLNSHEMLGKDGNRLGGSALILSIIGEEIFIGNTGSIKAIIVKENGYVKELTNENSPVKGDEYDRIRSANAIITDDNCINGIFPVGKAIGYSYQFPAILPMPDIENIKVTPNVDHIIISNRECWKYLNDEDIKFCLKLSSNCYQIAKMLQDIIQSNDYTGNISILVIKITNKQMHFSNEDLSDITKTESSKNLDNSTEENALRKIEERLEKISQAISKIETDVVSSSHSSLRLRDVKRKKIKRPIISSSASAEDIPENSLISQRLHRDTSVPAIKNSSINDKALLYYAEDGMAIYTRDFCSDLV
;
A
#
# COMPACT_ATOMS: atom_id res chain seq x y z
N MET A 1 -16.03 -19.11 15.15
CA MET A 1 -16.50 -19.61 13.84
C MET A 1 -15.84 -20.97 13.58
N SER A 2 -16.36 -22.07 14.12
CA SER A 2 -15.63 -23.35 14.14
C SER A 2 -16.45 -24.61 13.84
N GLU A 3 -17.75 -24.50 13.55
CA GLU A 3 -18.61 -25.63 13.17
C GLU A 3 -19.62 -25.19 12.12
N LEU A 4 -19.42 -25.60 10.86
CA LEU A 4 -20.43 -25.64 9.79
C LEU A 4 -19.98 -26.69 8.76
N SER A 5 -20.68 -27.83 8.71
CA SER A 5 -20.42 -28.93 7.78
C SER A 5 -20.93 -28.63 6.36
N ILE A 6 -20.33 -29.25 5.35
CA ILE A 6 -20.62 -28.99 3.93
C ILE A 6 -21.40 -30.15 3.32
N GLU A 7 -22.67 -29.94 2.99
CA GLU A 7 -23.45 -30.88 2.16
C GLU A 7 -23.66 -30.38 0.71
N PRO A 8 -23.64 -31.28 -0.29
CA PRO A 8 -23.78 -30.92 -1.70
C PRO A 8 -25.25 -30.80 -2.16
N PRO A 9 -25.57 -29.89 -3.10
CA PRO A 9 -26.90 -29.82 -3.74
C PRO A 9 -27.09 -30.92 -4.80
N PRO A 10 -28.36 -31.24 -5.17
CA PRO A 10 -28.67 -32.14 -6.27
C PRO A 10 -28.35 -31.53 -7.65
N ALA A 11 -28.19 -32.41 -8.65
CA ALA A 11 -27.60 -32.08 -9.95
C ALA A 11 -28.42 -31.11 -10.83
N TYR A 12 -27.72 -30.18 -11.49
CA TYR A 12 -28.26 -29.39 -12.60
C TYR A 12 -28.30 -30.24 -13.89
N SER A 13 -29.50 -30.48 -14.41
CA SER A 13 -29.66 -30.91 -15.81
C SER A 13 -29.61 -29.70 -16.76
N ALA A 14 -29.09 -29.90 -17.97
CA ALA A 14 -28.76 -28.82 -18.91
C ALA A 14 -29.99 -28.22 -19.64
N ILE A 15 -30.98 -27.70 -18.90
CA ILE A 15 -32.14 -26.96 -19.45
C ILE A 15 -32.38 -25.69 -18.61
N GLY A 16 -31.56 -24.65 -18.82
CA GLY A 16 -31.58 -23.46 -17.95
C GLY A 16 -31.31 -22.08 -18.58
N ARG A 17 -30.79 -21.96 -19.81
CA ARG A 17 -30.35 -20.65 -20.37
C ARG A 17 -31.46 -19.60 -20.59
N LYS A 18 -32.75 -19.95 -20.42
CA LYS A 18 -33.89 -19.00 -20.49
C LYS A 18 -34.46 -18.58 -19.12
N SER A 19 -34.00 -19.14 -18.00
CA SER A 19 -34.58 -18.84 -16.67
C SER A 19 -34.02 -17.58 -16.01
N GLY A 20 -32.71 -17.30 -16.10
CA GLY A 20 -32.07 -16.19 -15.38
C GLY A 20 -32.68 -14.79 -15.67
N LYS A 21 -32.91 -14.46 -16.95
CA LYS A 21 -33.60 -13.21 -17.34
C LYS A 21 -35.08 -13.19 -16.94
N LYS A 22 -35.74 -14.34 -16.83
CA LYS A 22 -37.13 -14.42 -16.32
C LYS A 22 -37.18 -14.28 -14.81
N LYS A 23 -36.34 -14.98 -14.03
CA LYS A 23 -36.32 -14.88 -12.56
C LYS A 23 -36.10 -13.45 -12.07
N PHE A 24 -35.23 -12.65 -12.71
CA PHE A 24 -35.05 -11.24 -12.31
C PHE A 24 -36.25 -10.33 -12.66
N ASN A 25 -37.07 -10.71 -13.64
CA ASN A 25 -38.37 -10.05 -13.88
C ASN A 25 -39.43 -10.58 -12.89
N ASN A 26 -39.43 -11.86 -12.54
CA ASN A 26 -40.32 -12.40 -11.51
C ASN A 26 -40.02 -11.86 -10.10
N ILE A 27 -38.78 -11.45 -9.80
CA ILE A 27 -38.47 -10.70 -8.56
C ILE A 27 -39.14 -9.31 -8.54
N LYS A 28 -39.39 -8.69 -9.71
CA LYS A 28 -40.28 -7.53 -9.81
C LYS A 28 -41.77 -7.89 -9.71
N GLU A 29 -42.13 -9.16 -9.83
CA GLU A 29 -43.49 -9.70 -9.73
C GLU A 29 -43.74 -10.50 -8.45
N LEU A 30 -42.96 -10.28 -7.38
CA LEU A 30 -43.31 -10.65 -6.01
C LEU A 30 -44.47 -9.77 -5.46
N LYS A 31 -45.59 -9.78 -6.19
CA LYS A 31 -46.89 -9.26 -5.76
C LYS A 31 -47.54 -10.30 -4.85
N ASN A 32 -47.28 -10.21 -3.54
CA ASN A 32 -48.29 -10.34 -2.47
C ASN A 32 -47.67 -10.38 -1.05
N THR A 33 -46.97 -9.32 -0.65
CA THR A 33 -47.19 -8.68 0.67
C THR A 33 -46.83 -7.20 0.54
N ASN A 34 -47.82 -6.34 0.77
CA ASN A 34 -47.79 -4.86 0.76
C ASN A 34 -46.48 -4.09 0.47
N ILE A 35 -46.59 -3.14 -0.47
CA ILE A 35 -45.76 -1.95 -0.73
C ILE A 35 -44.65 -2.09 -1.80
N ASN A 36 -44.93 -1.43 -2.92
CA ASN A 36 -44.04 -0.98 -4.00
C ASN A 36 -42.52 -1.01 -3.73
N GLY A 37 -41.83 -2.02 -4.28
CA GLY A 37 -40.63 -1.95 -5.13
C GLY A 37 -39.33 -1.23 -4.70
N THR A 38 -39.40 -0.22 -3.84
CA THR A 38 -38.28 0.59 -3.34
C THR A 38 -38.61 1.06 -1.93
N TRP A 39 -37.90 0.53 -0.94
CA TRP A 39 -38.04 0.96 0.45
C TRP A 39 -37.71 2.45 0.61
N THR A 40 -38.71 3.26 0.99
CA THR A 40 -38.49 4.67 1.31
C THR A 40 -37.76 4.81 2.64
N LEU A 41 -37.05 5.92 2.85
CA LEU A 41 -36.32 6.15 4.11
C LEU A 41 -37.23 6.03 5.35
N ARG A 42 -38.49 6.49 5.23
CA ARG A 42 -39.53 6.35 6.28
C ARG A 42 -39.90 4.89 6.52
N SER A 43 -40.13 4.08 5.47
CA SER A 43 -40.49 2.67 5.65
C SER A 43 -39.33 1.82 6.18
N LYS A 44 -38.08 2.13 5.83
CA LYS A 44 -36.89 1.49 6.41
C LYS A 44 -36.78 1.73 7.92
N LYS A 45 -36.87 3.00 8.34
CA LYS A 45 -36.85 3.36 9.77
C LYS A 45 -37.96 2.65 10.53
N HIS A 46 -39.18 2.65 10.00
CA HIS A 46 -40.31 1.95 10.63
C HIS A 46 -40.10 0.43 10.75
N TRP A 47 -39.53 -0.24 9.73
CA TRP A 47 -39.22 -1.67 9.79
C TRP A 47 -38.20 -2.01 10.89
N ILE A 48 -37.10 -1.24 10.98
CA ILE A 48 -36.07 -1.43 12.01
C ILE A 48 -36.67 -1.13 13.39
N GLN A 49 -37.36 0.00 13.56
CA GLN A 49 -38.01 0.39 14.82
C GLN A 49 -39.05 -0.62 15.33
N LYS A 50 -39.69 -1.39 14.44
CA LYS A 50 -40.63 -2.45 14.83
C LYS A 50 -39.98 -3.57 15.64
N ASN A 51 -38.68 -3.84 15.44
CA ASN A 51 -37.90 -4.72 16.29
C ASN A 51 -36.38 -4.42 16.13
N PRO A 52 -35.85 -3.42 16.87
CA PRO A 52 -34.53 -2.82 16.60
C PRO A 52 -33.33 -3.71 16.94
N SER A 53 -33.55 -4.87 17.56
CA SER A 53 -32.51 -5.87 17.82
C SER A 53 -32.54 -7.05 16.82
N ASN A 54 -33.52 -7.11 15.91
CA ASN A 54 -33.74 -8.28 15.05
C ASN A 54 -34.05 -7.94 13.59
N ASN A 55 -34.71 -6.81 13.30
CA ASN A 55 -35.14 -6.44 11.95
C ASN A 55 -34.06 -5.65 11.20
N GLY A 56 -33.65 -6.13 10.03
CA GLY A 56 -32.66 -5.44 9.20
C GLY A 56 -32.87 -5.63 7.70
N PHE A 57 -31.83 -5.29 6.95
CA PHE A 57 -31.78 -5.41 5.49
C PHE A 57 -30.52 -6.14 5.05
N ILE A 58 -30.63 -6.90 3.97
CA ILE A 58 -29.50 -7.39 3.18
C ILE A 58 -29.69 -6.97 1.73
N ARG A 59 -28.59 -6.78 1.01
CA ARG A 59 -28.58 -6.50 -0.43
C ARG A 59 -28.12 -7.74 -1.21
N LEU A 60 -28.99 -8.28 -2.06
CA LEU A 60 -28.66 -9.37 -2.97
C LEU A 60 -28.36 -8.83 -4.38
N TYR A 61 -27.28 -9.30 -5.01
CA TYR A 61 -26.85 -8.93 -6.35
C TYR A 61 -27.21 -10.00 -7.39
N THR A 62 -27.37 -9.62 -8.66
CA THR A 62 -27.41 -10.57 -9.78
C THR A 62 -26.10 -11.36 -9.88
N PRO A 63 -26.08 -12.57 -10.47
CA PRO A 63 -24.86 -13.30 -10.77
C PRO A 63 -23.75 -12.46 -11.41
N ASN A 64 -24.08 -11.60 -12.38
CA ASN A 64 -23.12 -10.72 -13.04
C ASN A 64 -22.73 -9.46 -12.24
N GLY A 65 -23.27 -9.29 -11.03
CA GLY A 65 -23.00 -8.16 -10.15
C GLY A 65 -23.48 -6.79 -10.64
N GLU A 66 -24.18 -6.67 -11.77
CA GLU A 66 -24.60 -5.39 -12.32
C GLU A 66 -25.81 -4.77 -11.59
N LYS A 67 -26.73 -5.61 -11.10
CA LYS A 67 -27.98 -5.18 -10.47
C LYS A 67 -28.06 -5.73 -9.05
N SER A 68 -28.84 -5.07 -8.20
CA SER A 68 -29.07 -5.52 -6.83
C SER A 68 -30.47 -5.15 -6.33
N THR A 69 -30.98 -5.95 -5.39
CA THR A 69 -32.26 -5.73 -4.70
C THR A 69 -32.04 -5.79 -3.18
N VAL A 70 -32.71 -4.90 -2.46
CA VAL A 70 -32.65 -4.83 -0.99
C VAL A 70 -33.86 -5.55 -0.39
N ILE A 71 -33.62 -6.42 0.60
CA ILE A 71 -34.65 -7.29 1.17
C ILE A 71 -34.66 -7.10 2.69
N ALA A 72 -35.86 -6.88 3.24
CA ALA A 72 -36.09 -6.90 4.68
C ALA A 72 -36.04 -8.33 5.22
N VAL A 73 -35.17 -8.58 6.20
CA VAL A 73 -34.93 -9.88 6.83
C VAL A 73 -34.76 -9.72 8.34
N THR A 74 -34.78 -10.82 9.08
CA THR A 74 -34.48 -10.83 10.52
C THR A 74 -33.16 -11.55 10.83
N ILE A 75 -32.55 -11.30 11.99
CA ILE A 75 -31.26 -11.90 12.38
C ILE A 75 -31.35 -13.44 12.47
N ASN A 76 -32.52 -13.95 12.86
CA ASN A 76 -32.78 -15.38 12.95
C ASN A 76 -33.21 -16.05 11.64
N GLN A 77 -33.50 -15.29 10.58
CA GLN A 77 -33.84 -15.88 9.28
C GLN A 77 -32.64 -16.56 8.64
N THR A 78 -32.85 -17.83 8.29
CA THR A 78 -31.87 -18.68 7.63
C THR A 78 -31.79 -18.37 6.14
N THR A 79 -30.78 -18.90 5.47
CA THR A 79 -30.61 -18.78 4.03
C THR A 79 -31.75 -19.48 3.29
N GLU A 80 -32.24 -20.60 3.83
CA GLU A 80 -33.42 -21.31 3.35
C GLU A 80 -34.70 -20.46 3.45
N ASP A 81 -34.97 -19.85 4.61
CA ASP A 81 -36.11 -18.94 4.80
C ASP A 81 -36.11 -17.81 3.76
N ILE A 82 -34.93 -17.23 3.50
CA ILE A 82 -34.77 -16.13 2.54
C ILE A 82 -34.95 -16.64 1.11
N CYS A 83 -34.36 -17.79 0.76
CA CYS A 83 -34.50 -18.40 -0.57
C CYS A 83 -35.96 -18.71 -0.90
N ASN A 84 -36.69 -19.30 0.05
CA ASN A 84 -38.12 -19.61 -0.06
C ASN A 84 -38.98 -18.35 -0.16
N LYS A 85 -38.63 -17.29 0.58
CA LYS A 85 -39.35 -15.99 0.57
C LYS A 85 -39.29 -15.26 -0.78
N ILE A 86 -38.27 -15.52 -1.62
CA ILE A 86 -38.07 -14.79 -2.90
C ILE A 86 -37.93 -15.70 -4.13
N ASP A 87 -38.25 -16.99 -4.01
CA ASP A 87 -38.14 -18.01 -5.09
C ASP A 87 -36.76 -18.06 -5.78
N ILE A 88 -35.70 -18.27 -4.99
CA ILE A 88 -34.34 -18.50 -5.50
C ILE A 88 -33.75 -19.82 -5.00
N SER A 89 -32.83 -20.39 -5.78
CA SER A 89 -32.19 -21.70 -5.55
C SER A 89 -31.15 -21.69 -4.42
N SER A 90 -30.43 -20.58 -4.28
CA SER A 90 -29.34 -20.42 -3.31
C SER A 90 -28.84 -18.98 -3.23
N ILE A 91 -28.20 -18.64 -2.12
CA ILE A 91 -27.42 -17.41 -1.96
C ILE A 91 -25.94 -17.78 -1.91
N TYR A 92 -25.12 -17.03 -2.63
CA TYR A 92 -23.66 -17.08 -2.51
C TYR A 92 -23.17 -15.85 -1.76
N VAL A 93 -22.08 -15.98 -1.01
CA VAL A 93 -21.40 -14.87 -0.31
C VAL A 93 -19.97 -14.72 -0.82
N GLN A 94 -19.54 -13.48 -1.00
CA GLN A 94 -18.16 -13.04 -1.19
C GLN A 94 -17.76 -12.18 -0.01
N ILE A 95 -16.54 -12.32 0.52
CA ILE A 95 -16.01 -11.46 1.59
C ILE A 95 -14.71 -10.80 1.10
N GLY A 96 -14.63 -9.47 1.16
CA GLY A 96 -13.61 -8.66 0.49
C GLY A 96 -13.60 -8.88 -1.02
N ASN A 97 -12.40 -8.90 -1.64
CA ASN A 97 -12.21 -9.39 -3.02
C ASN A 97 -11.81 -10.88 -3.05
N LEU A 98 -12.19 -11.66 -2.04
CA LEU A 98 -11.74 -13.03 -1.83
C LEU A 98 -12.93 -14.00 -1.73
N HIS A 99 -12.61 -15.27 -1.98
CA HIS A 99 -13.41 -16.50 -1.84
C HIS A 99 -14.94 -16.35 -1.85
N ILE A 100 -15.54 -16.77 -2.96
CA ILE A 100 -16.98 -16.95 -3.10
C ILE A 100 -17.39 -18.34 -2.69
N ARG A 101 -18.42 -18.45 -1.85
CA ARG A 101 -18.99 -19.73 -1.42
C ARG A 101 -20.51 -19.68 -1.41
N LYS A 102 -21.14 -20.81 -1.66
CA LYS A 102 -22.57 -21.00 -1.39
C LYS A 102 -22.80 -20.92 0.12
N LEU A 103 -23.84 -20.20 0.56
CA LEU A 103 -24.28 -20.25 1.95
C LEU A 103 -25.05 -21.56 2.22
N LEU A 104 -24.85 -22.14 3.39
CA LEU A 104 -25.58 -23.32 3.83
C LEU A 104 -27.04 -22.93 4.19
N PRO A 105 -28.02 -23.85 4.09
CA PRO A 105 -29.44 -23.54 4.34
C PRO A 105 -29.69 -22.83 5.67
N ASP A 106 -29.00 -23.25 6.74
CA ASP A 106 -29.08 -22.76 8.11
C ASP A 106 -28.33 -21.44 8.38
N SER A 107 -27.42 -21.05 7.49
CA SER A 107 -26.60 -19.84 7.63
C SER A 107 -27.47 -18.59 7.70
N ARG A 108 -27.13 -17.63 8.58
CA ARG A 108 -27.93 -16.42 8.85
C ARG A 108 -27.29 -15.17 8.21
N PRO A 109 -27.72 -14.72 7.01
CA PRO A 109 -26.98 -13.70 6.25
C PRO A 109 -26.92 -12.34 6.95
N LEU A 110 -28.03 -11.90 7.57
CA LEU A 110 -28.05 -10.64 8.32
C LEU A 110 -27.13 -10.69 9.54
N TRP A 111 -27.10 -11.80 10.27
CA TRP A 111 -26.17 -11.97 11.39
C TRP A 111 -24.71 -11.85 10.93
N MET A 112 -24.33 -12.53 9.84
CA MET A 112 -22.97 -12.46 9.28
C MET A 112 -22.57 -11.05 8.83
N GLN A 113 -23.49 -10.33 8.18
CA GLN A 113 -23.28 -8.94 7.77
C GLN A 113 -23.11 -8.02 8.98
N ASN A 114 -23.91 -8.23 10.03
CA ASN A 114 -23.85 -7.44 11.25
C ASN A 114 -22.55 -7.70 12.03
N ASP A 115 -22.10 -8.95 12.13
CA ASP A 115 -20.82 -9.34 12.77
C ASP A 115 -19.61 -8.68 12.07
N ILE A 116 -19.61 -8.65 10.73
CA ILE A 116 -18.60 -7.91 9.94
C ILE A 116 -18.67 -6.40 10.22
N LEU A 117 -19.86 -5.80 10.22
CA LEU A 117 -20.00 -4.36 10.52
C LEU A 117 -19.51 -4.01 11.94
N MET A 118 -19.81 -4.85 12.94
CA MET A 118 -19.25 -4.68 14.28
C MET A 118 -17.72 -4.79 14.28
N THR A 119 -17.15 -5.75 13.53
CA THR A 119 -15.70 -5.95 13.37
C THR A 119 -14.99 -4.76 12.69
N LEU A 120 -15.69 -4.03 11.81
CA LEU A 120 -15.16 -2.80 11.19
C LEU A 120 -15.12 -1.60 12.17
N GLY A 121 -15.80 -1.69 13.31
CA GLY A 121 -15.83 -0.63 14.34
C GLY A 121 -17.18 0.09 14.50
N HIS A 122 -18.27 -0.40 13.89
CA HIS A 122 -19.62 0.05 14.24
C HIS A 122 -20.01 -0.50 15.63
N LYS A 123 -20.64 0.32 16.48
CA LYS A 123 -20.84 -0.01 17.91
C LYS A 123 -22.28 -0.26 18.33
N SER A 124 -23.27 0.35 17.66
CA SER A 124 -24.68 0.15 17.99
C SER A 124 -25.37 -0.73 16.95
N ILE A 125 -26.33 -1.53 17.40
CA ILE A 125 -27.12 -2.38 16.50
C ILE A 125 -27.94 -1.53 15.51
N GLU A 126 -28.41 -0.34 15.91
CA GLU A 126 -29.13 0.58 15.03
C GLU A 126 -28.24 1.12 13.88
N GLU A 127 -26.98 1.47 14.18
CA GLU A 127 -26.00 1.91 13.17
C GLU A 127 -25.76 0.78 12.16
N VAL A 128 -25.49 -0.43 12.65
CA VAL A 128 -25.29 -1.63 11.83
C VAL A 128 -26.51 -1.94 10.94
N LEU A 129 -27.72 -1.93 11.50
CA LEU A 129 -28.96 -2.23 10.76
C LEU A 129 -29.29 -1.13 9.74
N SER A 130 -28.90 0.12 9.99
CA SER A 130 -29.07 1.24 9.04
C SER A 130 -28.14 1.14 7.82
N LEU A 131 -26.98 0.48 7.97
CA LEU A 131 -25.99 0.26 6.90
C LEU A 131 -26.26 -0.99 6.05
N GLY A 132 -27.16 -1.87 6.48
CA GLY A 132 -27.39 -3.18 5.87
C GLY A 132 -27.86 -3.17 4.41
N ASP A 133 -28.23 -2.00 3.87
CA ASP A 133 -28.53 -1.82 2.46
C ASP A 133 -27.54 -0.94 1.69
N SER A 134 -26.42 -0.51 2.30
CA SER A 134 -25.42 0.34 1.65
C SER A 134 -24.80 -0.32 0.41
N ASN A 135 -24.46 0.50 -0.59
CA ASN A 135 -23.69 0.07 -1.77
C ASN A 135 -22.23 -0.28 -1.42
N TYR A 136 -21.69 0.31 -0.35
CA TYR A 136 -20.29 0.15 0.05
C TYR A 136 -19.99 -1.27 0.56
N LEU A 137 -20.97 -1.93 1.18
CA LEU A 137 -20.87 -3.33 1.61
C LEU A 137 -20.36 -4.25 0.49
N ARG A 138 -20.62 -3.93 -0.80
CA ARG A 138 -20.08 -4.65 -1.96
C ARG A 138 -18.56 -4.91 -1.90
N TYR A 139 -17.78 -4.05 -1.26
CA TYR A 139 -16.32 -4.18 -1.16
C TYR A 139 -15.86 -4.96 0.08
N ILE A 140 -16.78 -5.43 0.94
CA ILE A 140 -16.51 -6.15 2.19
C ILE A 140 -17.30 -7.45 2.30
N ILE A 141 -18.60 -7.42 2.02
CA ILE A 141 -19.48 -8.58 1.97
C ILE A 141 -20.56 -8.39 0.90
N THR A 142 -20.55 -9.25 -0.11
CA THR A 142 -21.56 -9.26 -1.18
C THR A 142 -22.34 -10.56 -1.13
N PHE A 143 -23.67 -10.47 -1.10
CA PHE A 143 -24.55 -11.61 -1.32
C PHE A 143 -25.05 -11.63 -2.76
N PHE A 144 -25.06 -12.80 -3.39
CA PHE A 144 -25.47 -13.01 -4.77
C PHE A 144 -26.65 -13.98 -4.86
N ILE A 145 -27.57 -13.71 -5.77
CA ILE A 145 -28.67 -14.61 -6.14
C ILE A 145 -28.11 -15.66 -7.11
N ASP A 146 -27.92 -16.89 -6.64
CA ASP A 146 -27.21 -17.97 -7.33
C ASP A 146 -25.70 -17.67 -7.59
N CYS A 147 -25.01 -18.61 -8.23
CA CYS A 147 -23.56 -18.60 -8.42
C CYS A 147 -23.12 -17.37 -9.25
N PRO A 148 -22.17 -16.56 -8.76
CA PRO A 148 -21.69 -15.38 -9.49
C PRO A 148 -21.05 -15.73 -10.83
N ILE A 149 -21.37 -14.93 -11.84
CA ILE A 149 -20.79 -15.00 -13.18
C ILE A 149 -19.93 -13.75 -13.33
N PHE A 150 -18.66 -13.83 -12.92
CA PHE A 150 -17.67 -12.85 -13.35
C PHE A 150 -17.42 -13.03 -14.84
N ASN A 151 -17.03 -11.94 -15.50
CA ASN A 151 -16.66 -11.94 -16.92
C ASN A 151 -15.34 -12.73 -17.13
N ILE A 152 -15.40 -14.05 -16.99
CA ILE A 152 -14.70 -14.96 -17.89
C ILE A 152 -15.21 -14.55 -19.28
N GLU A 153 -14.36 -13.91 -20.07
CA GLU A 153 -14.65 -13.31 -21.38
C GLU A 153 -15.89 -13.92 -22.05
N ASP A 154 -16.99 -13.16 -22.05
CA ASP A 154 -18.31 -13.67 -22.42
C ASP A 154 -18.24 -14.41 -23.76
N ASN A 155 -18.74 -15.66 -23.76
CA ASN A 155 -18.96 -16.59 -24.88
C ASN A 155 -17.85 -17.58 -25.28
N LEU A 156 -16.59 -17.46 -24.85
CA LEU A 156 -15.53 -18.25 -25.52
C LEU A 156 -15.46 -19.76 -25.22
N PHE A 157 -16.03 -20.29 -24.14
CA PHE A 157 -15.88 -21.74 -23.82
C PHE A 157 -17.17 -22.56 -23.60
N SER A 158 -18.38 -21.97 -23.72
CA SER A 158 -19.64 -22.70 -23.51
C SER A 158 -20.75 -22.44 -24.53
N SER A 159 -20.47 -21.73 -25.63
CA SER A 159 -21.31 -21.78 -26.83
C SER A 159 -21.03 -23.08 -27.59
N ILE A 160 -22.08 -23.91 -27.73
CA ILE A 160 -22.12 -24.94 -28.77
C ILE A 160 -22.18 -24.19 -30.09
N LEU A 161 -21.14 -24.29 -30.92
CA LEU A 161 -21.24 -23.76 -32.28
C LEU A 161 -21.97 -24.80 -33.14
N LEU A 162 -22.92 -24.33 -33.94
CA LEU A 162 -23.82 -25.20 -34.71
C LEU A 162 -24.05 -24.55 -36.07
N SER A 163 -23.59 -25.21 -37.14
CA SER A 163 -23.62 -24.67 -38.50
C SER A 163 -23.86 -25.78 -39.52
N THR A 164 -24.38 -25.43 -40.68
CA THR A 164 -24.38 -26.33 -41.84
C THR A 164 -23.10 -26.14 -42.64
N CYS A 165 -22.54 -27.24 -43.14
CA CYS A 165 -21.25 -27.23 -43.84
C CYS A 165 -21.19 -28.33 -44.90
N MET A 166 -20.26 -28.17 -45.83
CA MET A 166 -19.82 -29.20 -46.75
C MET A 166 -18.52 -29.80 -46.22
N VAL A 167 -18.47 -31.13 -46.16
CA VAL A 167 -17.31 -31.90 -45.68
C VAL A 167 -16.71 -32.72 -46.81
N LYS A 168 -15.38 -32.76 -46.92
CA LYS A 168 -14.65 -33.64 -47.84
C LYS A 168 -13.47 -34.30 -47.13
N LYS A 169 -13.36 -35.62 -47.26
CA LYS A 169 -12.24 -36.42 -46.72
C LYS A 169 -11.13 -36.60 -47.75
N ASN A 170 -9.91 -36.90 -47.28
CA ASN A 170 -8.82 -37.36 -48.13
C ASN A 170 -9.20 -38.66 -48.86
N GLY A 171 -8.79 -38.81 -50.12
CA GLY A 171 -9.11 -39.96 -50.99
C GLY A 171 -9.48 -39.58 -52.44
N LEU A 172 -9.00 -40.36 -53.41
CA LEU A 172 -9.03 -40.05 -54.85
C LEU A 172 -10.44 -39.86 -55.49
N LEU A 173 -11.52 -40.27 -54.81
CA LEU A 173 -12.90 -40.22 -55.34
C LEU A 173 -13.92 -39.57 -54.37
N GLN A 174 -13.47 -38.94 -53.28
CA GLN A 174 -14.38 -38.36 -52.26
C GLN A 174 -15.04 -37.05 -52.74
N LYS A 175 -16.38 -37.01 -52.75
CA LYS A 175 -17.18 -35.82 -53.08
C LYS A 175 -17.48 -35.00 -51.81
N TRP A 176 -17.75 -33.71 -51.98
CA TRP A 176 -18.24 -32.86 -50.89
C TRP A 176 -19.64 -33.30 -50.47
N MET A 177 -19.84 -33.61 -49.18
CA MET A 177 -21.13 -34.00 -48.61
C MET A 177 -21.65 -32.94 -47.63
N LYS A 178 -22.96 -32.66 -47.67
CA LYS A 178 -23.58 -31.69 -46.74
C LYS A 178 -23.82 -32.35 -45.38
N LYS A 179 -23.27 -31.75 -44.31
CA LYS A 179 -23.36 -32.22 -42.92
C LYS A 179 -23.78 -31.07 -42.00
N LYS A 180 -24.49 -31.39 -40.93
CA LYS A 180 -24.72 -30.48 -39.80
C LYS A 180 -23.56 -30.63 -38.83
N CYS A 181 -22.80 -29.56 -38.65
CA CYS A 181 -21.61 -29.53 -37.81
C CYS A 181 -21.97 -29.00 -36.42
N ILE A 182 -21.47 -29.66 -35.37
CA ILE A 182 -21.62 -29.21 -33.98
C ILE A 182 -20.25 -29.25 -33.30
N LEU A 183 -19.72 -28.11 -32.86
CA LEU A 183 -18.52 -28.03 -32.03
C LEU A 183 -18.91 -27.80 -30.57
N PHE A 184 -18.49 -28.73 -29.69
CA PHE A 184 -18.70 -28.65 -28.25
C PHE A 184 -17.52 -29.29 -27.51
N ASN A 185 -16.96 -28.60 -26.51
CA ASN A 185 -15.89 -29.07 -25.62
C ASN A 185 -14.72 -29.79 -26.33
N GLY A 186 -14.24 -29.24 -27.46
CA GLY A 186 -13.14 -29.81 -28.26
C GLY A 186 -13.50 -31.01 -29.13
N THR A 187 -14.79 -31.29 -29.28
CA THR A 187 -15.33 -32.36 -30.13
C THR A 187 -16.18 -31.76 -31.24
N ILE A 188 -15.92 -32.14 -32.50
CA ILE A 188 -16.75 -31.80 -33.65
C ILE A 188 -17.58 -33.03 -34.02
N ARG A 189 -18.92 -32.92 -33.98
CA ARG A 189 -19.84 -33.95 -34.48
C ARG A 189 -20.39 -33.54 -35.85
N LEU A 190 -20.28 -34.44 -36.83
CA LEU A 190 -20.74 -34.25 -38.20
C LEU A 190 -21.94 -35.17 -38.47
N ILE A 191 -23.13 -34.59 -38.41
CA ILE A 191 -24.42 -35.29 -38.49
C ILE A 191 -24.93 -35.26 -39.94
N ASN A 192 -25.47 -36.39 -40.43
CA ASN A 192 -26.15 -36.44 -41.72
C ASN A 192 -27.54 -35.80 -41.66
N PHE A 193 -28.00 -35.21 -42.77
CA PHE A 193 -29.38 -34.72 -42.90
C PHE A 193 -30.42 -35.81 -43.18
N ILE A 194 -29.98 -37.05 -43.39
CA ILE A 194 -30.86 -38.21 -43.63
C ILE A 194 -31.06 -38.91 -42.28
N GLU A 195 -32.15 -38.56 -41.60
CA GLU A 195 -32.58 -39.24 -40.37
C GLU A 195 -33.21 -40.60 -40.71
N ASN A 196 -32.81 -41.64 -39.98
CA ASN A 196 -33.43 -42.96 -40.11
C ASN A 196 -34.74 -42.96 -39.30
N LYS A 197 -35.88 -43.10 -39.98
CA LYS A 197 -37.22 -42.77 -39.43
C LYS A 197 -37.65 -43.63 -38.23
N GLU A 198 -37.02 -44.77 -37.99
CA GLU A 198 -37.40 -45.71 -36.92
C GLU A 198 -36.56 -45.57 -35.64
N THR A 199 -35.40 -44.90 -35.68
CA THR A 199 -34.46 -44.83 -34.54
C THR A 199 -34.09 -43.42 -34.09
N GLY A 200 -34.35 -42.40 -34.90
CA GLY A 200 -33.96 -41.01 -34.59
C GLY A 200 -32.43 -40.76 -34.57
N LEU A 201 -31.64 -41.73 -35.02
CA LEU A 201 -30.18 -41.67 -35.09
C LEU A 201 -29.70 -42.05 -36.50
N SER A 202 -28.86 -41.21 -37.11
CA SER A 202 -28.19 -41.56 -38.37
C SER A 202 -27.06 -42.57 -38.07
N PRO A 203 -26.88 -43.62 -38.88
CA PRO A 203 -25.87 -44.65 -38.62
C PRO A 203 -24.42 -44.16 -38.79
N ASP A 204 -24.20 -43.03 -39.48
CA ASP A 204 -22.87 -42.49 -39.82
C ASP A 204 -22.64 -41.06 -39.26
N ASP A 205 -22.96 -40.88 -37.98
CA ASP A 205 -22.60 -39.68 -37.22
C ASP A 205 -21.12 -39.71 -36.83
N GLU A 206 -20.31 -38.85 -37.46
CA GLU A 206 -18.86 -38.85 -37.23
C GLU A 206 -18.47 -37.92 -36.08
N ILE A 207 -17.61 -38.40 -35.18
CA ILE A 207 -17.15 -37.66 -34.00
C ILE A 207 -15.63 -37.45 -34.13
N LEU A 208 -15.23 -36.20 -34.33
CA LEU A 208 -13.84 -35.77 -34.49
C LEU A 208 -13.34 -35.11 -33.19
N LEU A 209 -12.17 -35.55 -32.71
CA LEU A 209 -11.53 -35.03 -31.51
C LEU A 209 -10.43 -34.05 -31.90
N LEU A 210 -10.61 -32.75 -31.61
CA LEU A 210 -9.64 -31.71 -31.97
C LEU A 210 -8.27 -31.90 -31.29
N SER A 211 -8.23 -32.60 -30.15
CA SER A 211 -6.98 -32.98 -29.47
C SER A 211 -6.12 -34.00 -30.23
N LYS A 212 -6.62 -34.57 -31.33
CA LYS A 212 -5.91 -35.51 -32.21
C LYS A 212 -5.64 -34.95 -33.61
N LEU A 213 -6.08 -33.71 -33.89
CA LEU A 213 -6.16 -33.14 -35.22
C LEU A 213 -5.44 -31.79 -35.24
N ASP A 214 -4.48 -31.62 -36.16
CA ASP A 214 -3.87 -30.34 -36.45
C ASP A 214 -4.83 -29.51 -37.30
N LEU A 215 -5.00 -28.21 -36.97
CA LEU A 215 -5.98 -27.33 -37.59
C LEU A 215 -5.27 -26.28 -38.46
N GLU A 216 -5.66 -26.23 -39.73
CA GLU A 216 -5.19 -25.24 -40.69
C GLU A 216 -6.38 -24.61 -41.42
N ILE A 217 -6.28 -23.34 -41.83
CA ILE A 217 -7.22 -22.74 -42.78
C ILE A 217 -6.55 -22.78 -44.15
N ILE A 218 -7.21 -23.40 -45.14
CA ILE A 218 -6.70 -23.52 -46.51
C ILE A 218 -7.71 -22.96 -47.51
N ASP A 219 -7.22 -22.51 -48.66
CA ASP A 219 -8.06 -22.25 -49.83
C ASP A 219 -8.40 -23.56 -50.55
N CYS A 220 -9.65 -23.70 -50.99
CA CYS A 220 -10.13 -24.84 -51.76
C CYS A 220 -11.13 -24.42 -52.85
N SER A 221 -11.66 -25.38 -53.61
CA SER A 221 -12.66 -25.15 -54.67
C SER A 221 -14.01 -24.58 -54.20
N ARG A 222 -14.17 -24.28 -52.91
CA ARG A 222 -15.36 -23.65 -52.30
C ARG A 222 -15.00 -22.38 -51.50
N GLY A 223 -13.82 -21.81 -51.74
CA GLY A 223 -13.25 -20.72 -50.94
C GLY A 223 -12.44 -21.27 -49.76
N LYS A 224 -12.28 -20.45 -48.71
CA LYS A 224 -11.55 -20.87 -47.49
C LYS A 224 -12.32 -21.97 -46.74
N CYS A 225 -11.60 -22.98 -46.27
CA CYS A 225 -12.14 -24.06 -45.45
C CYS A 225 -11.18 -24.44 -44.33
N MET A 226 -11.73 -25.03 -43.27
CA MET A 226 -10.97 -25.55 -42.14
C MET A 226 -10.51 -26.98 -42.45
N LYS A 227 -9.20 -27.19 -42.51
CA LYS A 227 -8.56 -28.50 -42.67
C LYS A 227 -8.20 -29.04 -41.29
N LEU A 228 -8.68 -30.24 -40.98
CA LEU A 228 -8.38 -30.99 -39.77
C LEU A 228 -7.55 -32.21 -40.16
N SER A 229 -6.31 -32.32 -39.68
CA SER A 229 -5.33 -33.32 -40.14
C SER A 229 -4.91 -34.27 -39.02
N GLU A 230 -4.95 -35.57 -39.27
CA GLU A 230 -4.38 -36.58 -38.38
C GLU A 230 -2.87 -36.74 -38.64
N LYS A 231 -2.11 -37.15 -37.60
CA LYS A 231 -0.66 -37.40 -37.69
C LYS A 231 -0.24 -38.50 -38.68
N ASN A 232 -1.19 -39.28 -39.20
CA ASN A 232 -0.98 -40.31 -40.22
C ASN A 232 -1.13 -39.78 -41.66
N GLY A 233 -1.43 -38.48 -41.85
CA GLY A 233 -1.63 -37.86 -43.17
C GLY A 233 -3.08 -37.85 -43.68
N ASN A 234 -4.03 -38.44 -42.95
CA ASN A 234 -5.45 -38.28 -43.25
C ASN A 234 -5.89 -36.85 -42.91
N TYR A 235 -6.83 -36.29 -43.68
CA TYR A 235 -7.42 -35.00 -43.36
C TYR A 235 -8.88 -34.88 -43.79
N ILE A 236 -9.57 -33.95 -43.16
CA ILE A 236 -10.98 -33.61 -43.40
C ILE A 236 -11.06 -32.10 -43.62
N LEU A 237 -11.67 -31.69 -44.74
CA LEU A 237 -11.97 -30.30 -45.06
C LEU A 237 -13.41 -29.99 -44.67
N VAL A 238 -13.61 -28.89 -43.95
CA VAL A 238 -14.92 -28.37 -43.52
C VAL A 238 -15.09 -26.96 -44.09
N SER A 239 -15.97 -26.83 -45.08
CA SER A 239 -16.35 -25.56 -45.72
C SER A 239 -17.75 -25.20 -45.22
N PHE A 240 -17.88 -24.13 -44.44
CA PHE A 240 -19.18 -23.69 -43.93
C PHE A 240 -20.04 -23.10 -45.06
N ASP A 241 -21.37 -23.27 -44.96
CA ASP A 241 -22.29 -22.70 -45.96
C ASP A 241 -22.31 -21.16 -45.90
N ASP A 242 -22.07 -20.61 -44.72
CA ASP A 242 -21.88 -19.19 -44.45
C ASP A 242 -20.38 -18.93 -44.17
N PRO A 243 -19.69 -18.09 -44.97
CA PRO A 243 -18.28 -17.77 -44.77
C PRO A 243 -17.96 -17.13 -43.42
N ASP A 244 -18.89 -16.36 -42.84
CA ASP A 244 -18.65 -15.59 -41.61
C ASP A 244 -18.56 -16.49 -40.36
N HIS A 245 -19.02 -17.74 -40.46
CA HIS A 245 -18.79 -18.75 -39.42
C HIS A 245 -17.34 -19.27 -39.39
N LEU A 246 -16.58 -19.23 -40.48
CA LEU A 246 -15.24 -19.82 -40.52
C LEU A 246 -14.25 -19.16 -39.52
N PRO A 247 -14.18 -17.81 -39.38
CA PRO A 247 -13.38 -17.17 -38.35
C PRO A 247 -13.78 -17.61 -36.93
N GLU A 248 -15.08 -17.58 -36.59
CA GLU A 248 -15.55 -17.98 -35.25
C GLU A 248 -15.19 -19.44 -34.94
N TRP A 249 -15.47 -20.35 -35.87
CA TRP A 249 -15.20 -21.78 -35.71
C TRP A 249 -13.71 -22.10 -35.63
N SER A 250 -12.87 -21.45 -36.45
CA SER A 250 -11.41 -21.67 -36.43
C SER A 250 -10.78 -21.17 -35.12
N VAL A 251 -11.16 -19.99 -34.64
CA VAL A 251 -10.71 -19.47 -33.33
C VAL A 251 -11.15 -20.41 -32.21
N LYS A 252 -12.44 -20.80 -32.18
CA LYS A 252 -13.00 -21.67 -31.14
C LYS A 252 -12.41 -23.07 -31.15
N ALA A 253 -12.17 -23.65 -32.32
CA ALA A 253 -11.54 -24.96 -32.46
C ALA A 253 -10.06 -24.92 -32.06
N SER A 254 -9.32 -23.86 -32.41
CA SER A 254 -7.93 -23.66 -31.97
C SER A 254 -7.84 -23.47 -30.45
N GLN A 255 -8.75 -22.72 -29.85
CA GLN A 255 -8.85 -22.59 -28.39
C GLN A 255 -9.19 -23.90 -27.67
N CYS A 256 -9.86 -24.85 -28.34
CA CYS A 256 -10.10 -26.19 -27.80
C CYS A 256 -8.86 -27.10 -27.86
N GLN A 257 -7.84 -26.78 -28.66
CA GLN A 257 -6.53 -27.44 -28.61
C GLN A 257 -5.75 -26.87 -27.42
N MET A 258 -6.14 -27.27 -26.19
CA MET A 258 -5.56 -26.69 -24.98
C MET A 258 -4.05 -26.91 -24.87
N VAL A 259 -3.36 -25.82 -24.54
CA VAL A 259 -1.92 -25.76 -24.25
C VAL A 259 -1.61 -26.63 -23.02
N PRO A 260 -0.43 -27.28 -22.92
CA PRO A 260 -0.02 -28.06 -21.73
C PRO A 260 0.00 -27.27 -20.41
N ASN A 261 -0.11 -25.95 -20.47
CA ASN A 261 -0.18 -25.04 -19.33
C ASN A 261 -1.58 -24.40 -19.28
N CYS A 262 -2.29 -24.58 -18.18
CA CYS A 262 -3.61 -24.00 -17.94
C CYS A 262 -3.55 -23.02 -16.77
N ASP A 263 -3.71 -21.72 -17.04
CA ASP A 263 -3.90 -20.72 -15.98
C ASP A 263 -5.39 -20.39 -15.78
N LEU A 264 -5.87 -20.73 -14.60
CA LEU A 264 -7.23 -20.55 -14.12
C LEU A 264 -7.24 -19.82 -12.77
N SER A 265 -6.17 -19.09 -12.44
CA SER A 265 -6.11 -18.26 -11.24
C SER A 265 -7.04 -17.04 -11.32
N ASP A 266 -7.49 -16.58 -10.15
CA ASP A 266 -8.36 -15.39 -10.01
C ASP A 266 -9.68 -15.47 -10.83
N LYS A 267 -10.18 -16.69 -11.09
CA LYS A 267 -11.43 -16.94 -11.83
C LYS A 267 -12.64 -17.21 -10.93
N PHE A 268 -12.47 -17.12 -9.60
CA PHE A 268 -13.49 -17.37 -8.58
C PHE A 268 -14.18 -18.75 -8.69
N LEU A 269 -13.46 -19.75 -9.18
CA LEU A 269 -13.98 -21.09 -9.43
C LEU A 269 -14.32 -21.83 -8.12
N VAL A 270 -15.52 -22.40 -8.05
CA VAL A 270 -15.90 -23.40 -7.01
C VAL A 270 -15.61 -24.82 -7.49
N TYR A 271 -15.73 -25.05 -8.80
CA TYR A 271 -15.42 -26.31 -9.48
C TYR A 271 -14.48 -26.06 -10.66
N LEU A 272 -13.64 -27.05 -10.96
CA LEU A 272 -12.83 -27.11 -12.16
C LEU A 272 -13.75 -27.20 -13.41
N PRO A 273 -13.51 -26.38 -14.45
CA PRO A 273 -14.36 -26.39 -15.64
C PRO A 273 -14.43 -27.76 -16.34
N GLU A 274 -15.65 -28.19 -16.69
CA GLU A 274 -15.89 -29.49 -17.34
C GLU A 274 -15.08 -29.70 -18.63
N TYR A 275 -14.76 -28.63 -19.35
CA TYR A 275 -13.98 -28.70 -20.58
C TYR A 275 -12.58 -29.28 -20.37
N LEU A 276 -12.00 -29.19 -19.17
CA LEU A 276 -10.71 -29.82 -18.82
C LEU A 276 -10.77 -31.34 -18.90
N PHE A 277 -11.94 -31.92 -18.61
CA PHE A 277 -12.17 -33.37 -18.51
C PHE A 277 -12.81 -34.01 -19.75
N ALA A 278 -13.15 -33.22 -20.77
CA ALA A 278 -13.71 -33.74 -22.01
C ALA A 278 -12.77 -34.78 -22.68
N SER A 279 -13.34 -35.74 -23.39
CA SER A 279 -12.73 -37.05 -23.57
C SER A 279 -11.46 -37.09 -24.43
N GLY A 280 -10.46 -37.83 -23.96
CA GLY A 280 -9.25 -38.19 -24.72
C GLY A 280 -8.13 -38.68 -23.81
N LYS A 281 -7.71 -39.94 -23.94
CA LYS A 281 -6.67 -40.56 -23.08
C LYS A 281 -5.28 -39.89 -23.13
N ASN A 282 -5.05 -38.95 -24.05
CA ASN A 282 -3.76 -38.29 -24.30
C ASN A 282 -3.85 -36.76 -24.13
N ARG A 283 -4.50 -36.26 -23.07
CA ARG A 283 -4.45 -34.83 -22.71
C ARG A 283 -3.23 -34.56 -21.84
N ASN A 284 -2.14 -34.12 -22.46
CA ASN A 284 -0.89 -33.78 -21.79
C ASN A 284 -0.98 -32.41 -21.09
N ILE A 285 -1.90 -32.24 -20.15
CA ILE A 285 -1.85 -31.09 -19.24
C ILE A 285 -0.72 -31.36 -18.24
N VAL A 286 0.28 -30.50 -18.26
CA VAL A 286 1.50 -30.60 -17.46
C VAL A 286 1.47 -29.60 -16.30
N ASN A 287 0.91 -28.40 -16.51
CA ASN A 287 0.88 -27.35 -15.50
C ASN A 287 -0.55 -26.81 -15.33
N ILE A 288 -1.02 -26.72 -14.09
CA ILE A 288 -2.33 -26.15 -13.74
C ILE A 288 -2.14 -25.10 -12.63
N ASN A 289 -2.50 -23.85 -12.92
CA ASN A 289 -2.59 -22.78 -11.91
C ASN A 289 -4.06 -22.52 -11.57
N LEU A 290 -4.41 -22.69 -10.29
CA LEU A 290 -5.75 -22.50 -9.72
C LEU A 290 -5.72 -21.55 -8.51
N ARG A 291 -4.69 -20.71 -8.42
CA ARG A 291 -4.51 -19.75 -7.33
C ARG A 291 -5.71 -18.81 -7.14
N ARG A 292 -6.07 -18.48 -5.91
CA ARG A 292 -7.11 -17.47 -5.57
C ARG A 292 -8.49 -17.78 -6.17
N ASN A 293 -8.90 -19.05 -6.04
CA ASN A 293 -10.26 -19.54 -6.33
C ASN A 293 -10.95 -19.97 -5.02
N SER A 294 -12.08 -20.70 -5.12
CA SER A 294 -12.85 -21.23 -3.99
C SER A 294 -13.09 -22.74 -4.14
N LEU A 295 -12.09 -23.46 -4.64
CA LEU A 295 -12.28 -24.85 -5.05
C LEU A 295 -12.62 -25.75 -3.86
N ILE A 296 -13.57 -26.66 -4.07
CA ILE A 296 -14.01 -27.62 -3.04
C ILE A 296 -13.53 -29.04 -3.32
N THR A 297 -13.32 -29.78 -2.24
CA THR A 297 -13.12 -31.23 -2.25
C THR A 297 -14.45 -31.97 -2.08
N ARG A 298 -14.48 -33.27 -2.37
CA ARG A 298 -15.62 -34.15 -2.11
C ARG A 298 -15.77 -34.35 -0.59
N SER A 299 -17.01 -34.33 -0.09
CA SER A 299 -17.29 -34.75 1.29
C SER A 299 -17.08 -36.26 1.46
N ASN A 300 -16.71 -36.69 2.66
CA ASN A 300 -16.52 -38.11 2.98
C ASN A 300 -17.85 -38.89 3.09
N ASP A 301 -18.98 -38.19 3.11
CA ASP A 301 -20.31 -38.72 3.45
C ASP A 301 -20.98 -39.50 2.30
N GLY A 302 -20.34 -40.59 1.84
CA GLY A 302 -20.95 -41.72 1.12
C GLY A 302 -21.67 -41.47 -0.21
N GLY A 303 -21.85 -40.22 -0.62
CA GLY A 303 -22.69 -39.81 -1.74
C GLY A 303 -22.03 -40.15 -3.08
N LYS A 304 -22.71 -40.97 -3.89
CA LYS A 304 -22.33 -41.29 -5.28
C LYS A 304 -22.55 -40.11 -6.23
N ASN A 305 -22.04 -38.93 -5.89
CA ASN A 305 -22.25 -37.73 -6.68
C ASN A 305 -21.32 -37.75 -7.91
N MET A 306 -21.86 -38.16 -9.06
CA MET A 306 -21.12 -38.38 -10.31
C MET A 306 -20.64 -37.08 -10.99
N MET A 307 -20.99 -35.91 -10.45
CA MET A 307 -20.52 -34.62 -10.94
C MET A 307 -18.99 -34.55 -10.93
N ILE A 308 -18.40 -34.10 -12.04
CA ILE A 308 -16.96 -33.93 -12.22
C ILE A 308 -16.56 -32.47 -11.98
N GLY A 309 -15.37 -32.25 -11.44
CA GLY A 309 -14.80 -30.91 -11.27
C GLY A 309 -14.41 -30.55 -9.83
N TYR A 310 -14.44 -31.51 -8.90
CA TYR A 310 -13.84 -31.32 -7.58
C TYR A 310 -12.31 -31.31 -7.68
N VAL A 311 -11.61 -30.77 -6.67
CA VAL A 311 -10.14 -30.88 -6.59
C VAL A 311 -9.69 -32.35 -6.67
N ASP A 312 -10.49 -33.26 -6.12
CA ASP A 312 -10.35 -34.72 -6.20
C ASP A 312 -10.23 -35.26 -7.64
N ASP A 313 -10.90 -34.63 -8.62
CA ASP A 313 -10.88 -35.06 -10.03
C ASP A 313 -9.56 -34.72 -10.74
N LEU A 314 -8.66 -33.92 -10.13
CA LEU A 314 -7.31 -33.66 -10.67
C LEU A 314 -6.49 -34.94 -10.87
N VAL A 315 -6.82 -36.02 -10.16
CA VAL A 315 -6.20 -37.36 -10.33
C VAL A 315 -6.29 -37.90 -11.76
N ARG A 316 -7.20 -37.38 -12.57
CA ARG A 316 -7.38 -37.74 -13.98
C ARG A 316 -6.25 -37.22 -14.89
N PHE A 317 -5.46 -36.24 -14.44
CA PHE A 317 -4.36 -35.64 -15.21
C PHE A 317 -3.04 -36.36 -14.96
N THR A 318 -2.86 -37.51 -15.61
CA THR A 318 -1.69 -38.41 -15.46
C THR A 318 -0.34 -37.83 -15.91
N SER A 319 -0.34 -36.66 -16.57
CA SER A 319 0.88 -35.95 -17.01
C SER A 319 1.20 -34.71 -16.17
N LEU A 320 0.40 -34.42 -15.13
CA LEU A 320 0.49 -33.20 -14.34
C LEU A 320 1.79 -33.19 -13.52
N ARG A 321 2.60 -32.14 -13.69
CA ARG A 321 3.88 -31.90 -13.00
C ARG A 321 3.80 -30.72 -12.04
N CYS A 322 3.22 -29.59 -12.44
CA CYS A 322 3.10 -28.42 -11.57
C CYS A 322 1.62 -28.13 -11.28
N LEU A 323 1.28 -28.04 -9.99
CA LEU A 323 -0.07 -27.74 -9.52
C LEU A 323 -0.03 -26.63 -8.48
N ASN A 324 -0.65 -25.48 -8.79
CA ASN A 324 -0.85 -24.40 -7.84
C ASN A 324 -2.31 -24.35 -7.38
N LEU A 325 -2.55 -24.64 -6.11
CA LEU A 325 -3.82 -24.54 -5.40
C LEU A 325 -3.76 -23.48 -4.28
N SER A 326 -2.80 -22.56 -4.32
CA SER A 326 -2.62 -21.54 -3.30
C SER A 326 -3.84 -20.63 -3.16
N SER A 327 -4.13 -20.20 -1.93
CA SER A 327 -5.27 -19.34 -1.60
C SER A 327 -6.59 -19.90 -2.18
N ASN A 328 -7.06 -21.03 -1.65
CA ASN A 328 -8.37 -21.62 -2.00
C ASN A 328 -9.28 -21.87 -0.78
N CYS A 329 -8.86 -21.45 0.42
CA CYS A 329 -9.52 -21.76 1.70
C CYS A 329 -9.75 -23.27 1.96
N LEU A 330 -8.88 -24.14 1.43
CA LEU A 330 -8.91 -25.57 1.71
C LEU A 330 -8.62 -25.83 3.21
N HIS A 331 -9.57 -26.42 3.94
CA HIS A 331 -9.42 -26.74 5.36
C HIS A 331 -8.70 -28.09 5.59
N SER A 332 -8.73 -28.97 4.59
CA SER A 332 -8.13 -30.31 4.62
C SER A 332 -7.32 -30.54 3.35
N PHE A 333 -6.30 -31.40 3.45
CA PHE A 333 -5.54 -31.81 2.28
C PHE A 333 -6.40 -32.71 1.36
N PRO A 334 -6.47 -32.44 0.04
CA PRO A 334 -7.24 -33.28 -0.89
C PRO A 334 -6.57 -34.66 -1.09
N MET A 335 -7.05 -35.68 -0.36
CA MET A 335 -6.45 -37.03 -0.35
C MET A 335 -6.12 -37.61 -1.73
N PRO A 336 -6.97 -37.48 -2.78
CA PRO A 336 -6.66 -38.04 -4.11
C PRO A 336 -5.46 -37.42 -4.80
N LEU A 337 -5.00 -36.21 -4.41
CA LEU A 337 -3.77 -35.63 -4.96
C LEU A 337 -2.54 -36.50 -4.69
N CYS A 338 -2.55 -37.29 -3.61
CA CYS A 338 -1.49 -38.26 -3.30
C CYS A 338 -1.31 -39.35 -4.37
N GLN A 339 -2.24 -39.49 -5.32
CA GLN A 339 -2.18 -40.47 -6.41
C GLN A 339 -1.51 -39.90 -7.68
N ILE A 340 -1.28 -38.58 -7.75
CA ILE A 340 -0.68 -37.90 -8.92
C ILE A 340 0.84 -37.99 -8.85
N THR A 341 1.38 -39.20 -8.97
CA THR A 341 2.82 -39.49 -8.82
C THR A 341 3.72 -38.78 -9.83
N SER A 342 3.16 -38.17 -10.88
CA SER A 342 3.86 -37.33 -11.85
C SER A 342 4.22 -35.92 -11.35
N LEU A 343 3.68 -35.48 -10.20
CA LEU A 343 3.92 -34.14 -9.66
C LEU A 343 5.41 -33.91 -9.31
N VAL A 344 5.89 -32.72 -9.67
CA VAL A 344 7.23 -32.17 -9.42
C VAL A 344 7.13 -30.92 -8.54
N GLU A 345 6.07 -30.12 -8.70
CA GLU A 345 5.83 -28.91 -7.94
C GLU A 345 4.38 -28.85 -7.42
N LEU A 346 4.20 -28.59 -6.13
CA LEU A 346 2.89 -28.46 -5.49
C LEU A 346 2.85 -27.24 -4.58
N ASP A 347 2.05 -26.24 -4.94
CA ASP A 347 1.80 -25.06 -4.12
C ASP A 347 0.40 -25.15 -3.50
N LEU A 348 0.35 -25.23 -2.17
CA LEU A 348 -0.86 -25.23 -1.34
C LEU A 348 -0.87 -24.04 -0.36
N SER A 349 -0.06 -23.01 -0.60
CA SER A 349 0.13 -21.89 0.32
C SER A 349 -1.14 -21.04 0.52
N GLY A 350 -1.29 -20.40 1.68
CA GLY A 350 -2.44 -19.52 1.94
C GLY A 350 -3.79 -20.24 2.04
N ASN A 351 -3.79 -21.53 2.36
CA ASN A 351 -4.98 -22.30 2.67
C ASN A 351 -5.18 -22.38 4.19
N GLN A 352 -6.01 -23.30 4.68
CA GLN A 352 -6.33 -23.48 6.11
C GLN A 352 -6.08 -24.94 6.53
N ILE A 353 -5.15 -25.62 5.84
CA ILE A 353 -4.86 -27.05 6.02
C ILE A 353 -4.18 -27.24 7.38
N ASN A 354 -4.74 -28.12 8.21
CA ASN A 354 -4.24 -28.41 9.55
C ASN A 354 -3.40 -29.70 9.64
N ILE A 355 -3.58 -30.64 8.69
CA ILE A 355 -2.95 -31.96 8.67
C ILE A 355 -2.53 -32.31 7.23
N ILE A 356 -1.28 -32.77 7.05
CA ILE A 356 -0.82 -33.43 5.84
C ILE A 356 -0.92 -34.97 6.03
N PRO A 357 -1.56 -35.71 5.11
CA PRO A 357 -1.77 -37.15 5.26
C PRO A 357 -0.50 -37.95 4.98
N SER A 358 -0.38 -39.14 5.59
CA SER A 358 0.72 -40.08 5.35
C SER A 358 0.83 -40.55 3.89
N GLY A 359 -0.26 -40.46 3.12
CA GLY A 359 -0.29 -40.77 1.68
C GLY A 359 0.58 -39.85 0.82
N ILE A 360 0.98 -38.67 1.32
CA ILE A 360 1.78 -37.69 0.56
C ILE A 360 3.11 -38.28 0.04
N ARG A 361 3.68 -39.25 0.76
CA ARG A 361 4.93 -39.96 0.42
C ARG A 361 4.95 -40.64 -0.95
N HIS A 362 3.79 -40.89 -1.55
CA HIS A 362 3.72 -41.50 -2.89
C HIS A 362 4.14 -40.53 -4.00
N LEU A 363 4.18 -39.23 -3.73
CA LEU A 363 4.56 -38.16 -4.66
C LEU A 363 6.09 -38.03 -4.78
N ARG A 364 6.76 -39.14 -5.10
CA ARG A 364 8.23 -39.28 -5.05
C ARG A 364 9.02 -38.37 -6.00
N ASN A 365 8.37 -37.79 -7.01
CA ASN A 365 8.99 -36.90 -7.99
C ASN A 365 8.97 -35.41 -7.55
N LEU A 366 8.37 -35.07 -6.40
CA LEU A 366 8.28 -33.71 -5.90
C LEU A 366 9.67 -33.13 -5.57
N LYS A 367 9.98 -32.00 -6.19
CA LYS A 367 11.18 -31.18 -5.97
C LYS A 367 10.89 -29.89 -5.21
N SER A 368 9.65 -29.39 -5.33
CA SER A 368 9.18 -28.19 -4.65
C SER A 368 7.79 -28.41 -4.03
N ILE A 369 7.66 -28.11 -2.74
CA ILE A 369 6.36 -28.06 -2.05
C ILE A 369 6.26 -26.75 -1.27
N ASN A 370 5.22 -25.96 -1.52
CA ASN A 370 4.91 -24.78 -0.72
C ASN A 370 3.67 -25.07 0.16
N LEU A 371 3.87 -25.14 1.47
CA LEU A 371 2.82 -25.30 2.49
C LEU A 371 2.68 -24.04 3.35
N SER A 372 3.28 -22.91 2.95
CA SER A 372 3.29 -21.70 3.77
C SER A 372 1.89 -21.13 4.01
N ASN A 373 1.71 -20.40 5.10
CA ASN A 373 0.44 -19.77 5.46
C ASN A 373 -0.74 -20.76 5.47
N ASN A 374 -0.57 -21.83 6.26
CA ASN A 374 -1.56 -22.85 6.59
C ASN A 374 -1.62 -23.00 8.13
N TRP A 375 -2.35 -23.99 8.65
CA TRP A 375 -2.54 -24.20 10.09
C TRP A 375 -1.86 -25.49 10.59
N LEU A 376 -0.76 -25.91 9.94
CA LEU A 376 -0.05 -27.15 10.26
C LEU A 376 0.63 -27.06 11.63
N LYS A 377 0.44 -28.08 12.47
CA LYS A 377 1.12 -28.25 13.77
C LYS A 377 2.22 -29.33 13.75
N MET A 378 2.15 -30.25 12.79
CA MET A 378 3.09 -31.37 12.63
C MET A 378 3.13 -31.83 11.17
N LEU A 379 4.24 -32.48 10.79
CA LEU A 379 4.35 -33.25 9.55
C LEU A 379 4.21 -34.75 9.86
N PRO A 380 3.66 -35.58 8.96
CA PRO A 380 3.60 -37.02 9.17
C PRO A 380 5.03 -37.62 9.25
N LYS A 381 5.23 -38.67 10.06
CA LYS A 381 6.56 -39.28 10.27
C LYS A 381 7.30 -39.62 8.98
N ASN A 382 6.56 -40.06 7.97
CA ASN A 382 7.06 -40.51 6.68
C ASN A 382 7.31 -39.37 5.67
N PHE A 383 7.25 -38.11 6.10
CA PHE A 383 7.50 -36.96 5.22
C PHE A 383 8.96 -36.87 4.76
N ASN A 384 9.88 -37.57 5.44
CA ASN A 384 11.26 -37.73 5.02
C ASN A 384 11.45 -38.69 3.83
N GLU A 385 10.41 -39.39 3.36
CA GLU A 385 10.48 -40.26 2.17
C GLU A 385 10.57 -39.47 0.83
N PHE A 386 10.65 -38.13 0.84
CA PHE A 386 10.86 -37.32 -0.37
C PHE A 386 12.34 -37.17 -0.72
N PHE A 387 12.85 -38.09 -1.54
CA PHE A 387 14.26 -38.12 -1.95
C PHE A 387 14.66 -37.00 -2.92
N GLU A 388 13.72 -36.49 -3.74
CA GLU A 388 14.00 -35.43 -4.74
C GLU A 388 13.72 -34.00 -4.22
N LEU A 389 13.23 -33.83 -2.99
CA LEU A 389 12.73 -32.54 -2.50
C LEU A 389 13.86 -31.58 -2.11
N THR A 390 14.05 -30.55 -2.92
CA THR A 390 15.05 -29.49 -2.73
C THR A 390 14.47 -28.20 -2.14
N HIS A 391 13.15 -27.99 -2.27
CA HIS A 391 12.47 -26.79 -1.77
C HIS A 391 11.20 -27.15 -0.96
N LEU A 392 11.15 -26.66 0.27
CA LEU A 392 10.03 -26.83 1.19
C LEU A 392 9.80 -25.54 1.97
N ASP A 393 8.64 -24.92 1.80
CA ASP A 393 8.23 -23.76 2.60
C ASP A 393 7.16 -24.14 3.63
N LEU A 394 7.48 -23.94 4.91
CA LEU A 394 6.63 -24.18 6.08
C LEU A 394 6.33 -22.88 6.85
N SER A 395 6.69 -21.73 6.29
CA SER A 395 6.48 -20.41 6.91
C SER A 395 5.01 -20.16 7.21
N PHE A 396 4.70 -19.36 8.23
CA PHE A 396 3.34 -18.97 8.61
C PHE A 396 2.42 -20.17 8.89
N ASN A 397 2.93 -21.18 9.59
CA ASN A 397 2.15 -22.30 10.13
C ASN A 397 1.99 -22.18 11.66
N ARG A 398 1.78 -23.30 12.36
CA ARG A 398 1.52 -23.39 13.81
C ARG A 398 2.46 -24.42 14.47
N PHE A 399 3.69 -24.54 13.96
CA PHE A 399 4.71 -25.43 14.54
C PHE A 399 5.29 -24.82 15.83
N THR A 400 5.28 -25.58 16.93
CA THR A 400 5.83 -25.15 18.24
C THR A 400 7.29 -25.56 18.48
N SER A 401 7.81 -26.41 17.60
CA SER A 401 9.19 -26.91 17.54
C SER A 401 9.55 -27.24 16.09
N ILE A 402 10.85 -27.41 15.79
CA ILE A 402 11.30 -27.83 14.46
C ILE A 402 10.75 -29.24 14.15
N PRO A 403 10.03 -29.46 13.02
CA PRO A 403 9.43 -30.75 12.72
C PRO A 403 10.45 -31.88 12.57
N GLU A 404 10.29 -32.96 13.34
CA GLU A 404 11.23 -34.10 13.37
C GLU A 404 11.62 -34.66 11.99
N PRO A 405 10.70 -34.80 10.99
CA PRO A 405 11.06 -35.33 9.68
C PRO A 405 12.15 -34.54 8.95
N LEU A 406 12.26 -33.22 9.19
CA LEU A 406 13.28 -32.38 8.55
C LEU A 406 14.71 -32.82 8.90
N ASN A 407 14.92 -33.39 10.09
CA ASN A 407 16.21 -33.91 10.55
C ASN A 407 16.75 -35.07 9.70
N TYR A 408 15.95 -35.60 8.77
CA TYR A 408 16.27 -36.72 7.89
C TYR A 408 16.22 -36.34 6.39
N MET A 409 16.03 -35.06 6.05
CA MET A 409 15.91 -34.59 4.67
C MET A 409 17.22 -34.01 4.15
N GLU A 410 18.15 -34.86 3.73
CA GLU A 410 19.54 -34.48 3.42
C GLU A 410 19.69 -33.52 2.22
N HIS A 411 18.72 -33.52 1.29
CA HIS A 411 18.71 -32.66 0.09
C HIS A 411 18.09 -31.27 0.31
N LEU A 412 17.47 -31.02 1.46
CA LEU A 412 16.83 -29.74 1.76
C LEU A 412 17.84 -28.78 2.39
N GLU A 413 18.40 -27.87 1.58
CA GLU A 413 19.42 -26.92 2.06
C GLU A 413 18.85 -25.75 2.90
N SER A 414 17.57 -25.43 2.75
CA SER A 414 16.94 -24.27 3.40
C SER A 414 15.72 -24.67 4.24
N TRP A 415 15.72 -24.30 5.52
CA TRP A 415 14.56 -24.46 6.40
C TRP A 415 13.84 -23.12 6.55
N LEU A 416 12.67 -23.03 5.91
CA LEU A 416 11.80 -21.86 5.89
C LEU A 416 10.69 -22.04 6.94
N LEU A 417 10.88 -21.46 8.12
CA LEU A 417 10.02 -21.63 9.30
C LEU A 417 9.56 -20.29 9.91
N THR A 418 9.70 -19.18 9.16
CA THR A 418 9.25 -17.84 9.55
C THR A 418 7.78 -17.82 9.98
N GLY A 419 7.37 -17.07 10.99
CA GLY A 419 5.95 -16.87 11.32
C GLY A 419 5.25 -18.07 11.98
N ASN A 420 6.01 -18.96 12.62
CA ASN A 420 5.52 -20.12 13.38
C ASN A 420 5.52 -19.81 14.90
N GLU A 421 5.32 -20.82 15.74
CA GLU A 421 5.25 -20.71 17.20
C GLU A 421 6.46 -21.40 17.86
N ILE A 422 7.58 -21.54 17.14
CA ILE A 422 8.76 -22.31 17.57
C ILE A 422 9.39 -21.64 18.78
N SER A 423 9.57 -22.41 19.85
CA SER A 423 10.08 -21.90 21.14
C SER A 423 11.54 -22.27 21.43
N ASN A 424 12.09 -23.27 20.72
CA ASN A 424 13.45 -23.79 20.92
C ASN A 424 14.01 -24.42 19.63
N ILE A 425 15.36 -24.49 19.54
CA ILE A 425 16.12 -25.02 18.40
C ILE A 425 16.83 -26.31 18.85
N ASN A 426 16.05 -27.36 19.09
CA ASN A 426 16.56 -28.65 19.59
C ASN A 426 16.91 -29.61 18.45
N VAL A 427 18.15 -29.55 17.96
CA VAL A 427 18.68 -30.50 16.97
C VAL A 427 19.97 -31.14 17.49
N THR A 428 20.02 -32.48 17.48
CA THR A 428 21.14 -33.28 18.01
C THR A 428 21.95 -34.02 16.95
N LYS A 429 21.50 -34.03 15.69
CA LYS A 429 22.14 -34.69 14.55
C LYS A 429 22.80 -33.67 13.61
N PRO A 430 23.88 -34.02 12.89
CA PRO A 430 24.46 -33.17 11.85
C PRO A 430 23.47 -32.96 10.69
N LEU A 431 23.28 -31.70 10.30
CA LEU A 431 22.41 -31.30 9.19
C LEU A 431 23.24 -30.80 7.99
N SER A 432 22.69 -30.98 6.79
CA SER A 432 23.24 -30.39 5.56
C SER A 432 22.78 -28.95 5.27
N ILE A 433 21.97 -28.33 6.15
CA ILE A 433 21.34 -27.03 5.85
C ILE A 433 22.35 -25.88 5.75
N THR A 434 22.13 -25.01 4.77
CA THR A 434 22.87 -23.77 4.54
C THR A 434 22.11 -22.53 4.99
N THR A 435 20.79 -22.59 5.13
CA THR A 435 19.92 -21.47 5.55
C THR A 435 18.87 -21.92 6.57
N LEU A 436 18.72 -21.17 7.66
CA LEU A 436 17.67 -21.34 8.67
C LEU A 436 16.93 -20.01 8.91
N GLN A 437 15.62 -19.99 8.64
CA GLN A 437 14.77 -18.83 8.84
C GLN A 437 13.73 -19.10 9.93
N LEU A 438 13.85 -18.39 11.05
CA LEU A 438 13.00 -18.47 12.24
C LEU A 438 12.45 -17.09 12.65
N ARG A 439 12.45 -16.10 11.73
CA ARG A 439 11.83 -14.79 11.94
C ARG A 439 10.38 -14.92 12.42
N LEU A 440 9.88 -14.04 13.28
CA LEU A 440 8.50 -14.08 13.81
C LEU A 440 8.11 -15.45 14.44
N ASN A 441 9.00 -16.00 15.28
CA ASN A 441 8.72 -17.16 16.14
C ASN A 441 8.71 -16.74 17.63
N ASN A 442 8.45 -17.69 18.52
CA ASN A 442 8.36 -17.47 19.97
C ASN A 442 9.58 -18.05 20.71
N LEU A 443 10.79 -17.85 20.18
CA LEU A 443 12.03 -18.40 20.76
C LEU A 443 12.24 -17.85 22.18
N THR A 444 12.67 -18.75 23.05
CA THR A 444 12.96 -18.49 24.47
C THR A 444 14.24 -19.21 24.85
N GLN A 445 14.73 -18.94 26.07
CA GLN A 445 16.00 -19.43 26.63
C GLN A 445 17.24 -18.84 25.93
N PRO A 446 18.45 -18.97 26.53
CA PRO A 446 19.70 -18.82 25.80
C PRO A 446 19.76 -19.81 24.64
N ILE A 447 20.17 -19.33 23.45
CA ILE A 447 20.32 -20.18 22.27
C ILE A 447 21.81 -20.46 22.09
N ILE A 448 22.21 -21.71 22.31
CA ILE A 448 23.57 -22.20 22.08
C ILE A 448 23.51 -23.24 20.96
N LEU A 449 24.00 -22.90 19.77
CA LEU A 449 23.98 -23.83 18.63
C LEU A 449 25.18 -24.78 18.67
N ASN A 450 24.92 -26.08 18.80
CA ASN A 450 25.94 -27.13 18.80
C ASN A 450 26.69 -27.19 17.45
N SER A 451 28.02 -27.19 17.51
CA SER A 451 28.91 -27.27 16.33
C SER A 451 28.66 -28.48 15.45
N LEU A 452 28.18 -29.59 16.02
CA LEU A 452 27.88 -30.81 15.25
C LEU A 452 26.63 -30.68 14.38
N ALA A 453 25.61 -29.94 14.84
CA ALA A 453 24.31 -29.89 14.15
C ALA A 453 24.32 -28.96 12.92
N PHE A 454 24.94 -27.78 13.04
CA PHE A 454 24.80 -26.68 12.07
C PHE A 454 26.09 -26.40 11.26
N GLN A 455 26.89 -27.43 10.97
CA GLN A 455 28.22 -27.28 10.34
C GLN A 455 28.21 -26.55 8.99
N LYS A 456 27.15 -26.67 8.19
CA LYS A 456 27.04 -26.03 6.87
C LYS A 456 26.26 -24.71 6.88
N LEU A 457 25.77 -24.25 8.04
CA LEU A 457 24.87 -23.11 8.12
C LEU A 457 25.59 -21.80 7.75
N THR A 458 25.12 -21.14 6.69
CA THR A 458 25.67 -19.88 6.14
C THR A 458 24.78 -18.67 6.37
N LYS A 459 23.46 -18.85 6.48
CA LYS A 459 22.49 -17.78 6.76
C LYS A 459 21.56 -18.16 7.90
N LEU A 460 21.47 -17.30 8.90
CA LEU A 460 20.57 -17.44 10.05
C LEU A 460 19.73 -16.18 10.21
N ASP A 461 18.41 -16.33 10.28
CA ASP A 461 17.47 -15.23 10.55
C ASP A 461 16.58 -15.56 11.74
N LEU A 462 16.69 -14.75 12.79
CA LEU A 462 15.98 -14.85 14.06
C LEU A 462 15.17 -13.56 14.36
N ARG A 463 14.98 -12.66 13.38
CA ARG A 463 14.37 -11.33 13.62
C ARG A 463 12.98 -11.42 14.25
N HIS A 464 12.70 -10.59 15.24
CA HIS A 464 11.43 -10.61 15.99
C HIS A 464 11.07 -12.00 16.54
N GLY A 465 12.07 -12.86 16.78
CA GLY A 465 11.89 -14.26 17.13
C GLY A 465 11.59 -14.51 18.61
N GLY A 466 11.08 -13.55 19.37
CA GLY A 466 10.81 -13.70 20.82
C GLY A 466 11.81 -12.95 21.71
N PHE A 467 12.04 -13.45 22.93
CA PHE A 467 12.98 -12.86 23.89
C PHE A 467 14.11 -13.84 24.22
N VAL A 468 15.26 -13.60 23.59
CA VAL A 468 16.49 -14.40 23.73
C VAL A 468 17.52 -13.48 24.37
N ARG A 469 17.89 -13.75 25.62
CA ARG A 469 18.85 -12.93 26.37
C ARG A 469 20.29 -13.11 25.90
N GLU A 470 20.63 -14.29 25.39
CA GLU A 470 21.98 -14.71 25.05
C GLU A 470 21.93 -15.63 23.82
N LEU A 471 22.82 -15.37 22.86
CA LEU A 471 22.94 -16.12 21.62
C LEU A 471 24.40 -16.49 21.39
N ASP A 472 24.71 -17.78 21.47
CA ASP A 472 26.03 -18.34 21.20
C ASP A 472 26.06 -19.14 19.87
N LEU A 473 26.80 -18.56 18.93
CA LEU A 473 27.09 -19.04 17.59
C LEU A 473 28.61 -19.21 17.38
N SER A 474 29.42 -19.21 18.45
CA SER A 474 30.87 -19.44 18.43
C SER A 474 31.26 -20.75 17.72
N ASN A 475 30.35 -21.72 17.74
CA ASN A 475 30.46 -23.04 17.16
C ASN A 475 30.01 -23.15 15.68
N VAL A 476 29.37 -22.12 15.12
CA VAL A 476 28.81 -22.13 13.75
C VAL A 476 29.79 -21.51 12.75
N THR A 477 30.84 -22.27 12.42
CA THR A 477 32.04 -21.76 11.72
C THR A 477 31.80 -21.28 10.27
N GLN A 478 30.73 -21.72 9.60
CA GLN A 478 30.42 -21.37 8.20
C GLN A 478 29.45 -20.19 8.06
N LEU A 479 29.00 -19.60 9.17
CA LEU A 479 28.01 -18.52 9.14
C LEU A 479 28.56 -17.30 8.41
N GLN A 480 27.80 -16.79 7.43
CA GLN A 480 28.13 -15.62 6.61
C GLN A 480 27.18 -14.45 6.85
N ILE A 481 25.90 -14.72 7.10
CA ILE A 481 24.86 -13.69 7.30
C ILE A 481 24.06 -14.03 8.55
N LEU A 482 24.01 -13.10 9.51
CA LEU A 482 23.21 -13.19 10.72
C LEU A 482 22.23 -12.02 10.80
N TYR A 483 20.94 -12.33 10.91
CA TYR A 483 19.91 -11.37 11.32
C TYR A 483 19.37 -11.78 12.70
N CYS A 484 19.60 -10.95 13.71
CA CYS A 484 19.20 -11.19 15.10
C CYS A 484 18.63 -9.93 15.78
N SER A 485 18.08 -8.99 14.99
CA SER A 485 17.42 -7.78 15.49
C SER A 485 16.13 -8.09 16.27
N ASN A 486 15.80 -7.25 17.25
CA ASN A 486 14.58 -7.33 18.06
C ASN A 486 14.37 -8.68 18.79
N LEU A 487 15.43 -9.16 19.46
CA LEU A 487 15.40 -10.35 20.32
C LEU A 487 15.56 -10.03 21.82
N GLY A 488 15.90 -8.80 22.19
CA GLY A 488 16.25 -8.45 23.57
C GLY A 488 17.61 -8.99 24.02
N LEU A 489 18.49 -9.31 23.06
CA LEU A 489 19.82 -9.85 23.32
C LEU A 489 20.64 -8.93 24.21
N LYS A 490 21.30 -9.50 25.22
CA LYS A 490 22.30 -8.84 26.04
C LYS A 490 23.73 -9.25 25.64
N VAL A 491 23.94 -10.54 25.37
CA VAL A 491 25.24 -11.12 24.99
C VAL A 491 25.11 -11.81 23.63
N LEU A 492 26.08 -11.56 22.74
CA LEU A 492 26.14 -12.14 21.40
C LEU A 492 27.54 -12.70 21.10
N SER A 493 27.66 -14.02 20.99
CA SER A 493 28.90 -14.73 20.68
C SER A 493 28.84 -15.31 19.26
N ILE A 494 29.83 -15.04 18.41
CA ILE A 494 29.83 -15.43 16.98
C ILE A 494 31.21 -15.95 16.55
N ASN A 495 31.23 -16.99 15.70
CA ASN A 495 32.45 -17.37 14.99
C ASN A 495 32.81 -16.39 13.87
N GLY A 496 33.96 -15.72 13.95
CA GLY A 496 34.35 -14.72 12.95
C GLY A 496 34.88 -15.26 11.61
N SER A 497 35.15 -16.58 11.48
CA SER A 497 35.92 -17.14 10.36
C SER A 497 35.31 -16.91 8.96
N ASN A 498 33.98 -16.83 8.87
CA ASN A 498 33.25 -16.66 7.62
C ASN A 498 32.22 -15.53 7.60
N ILE A 499 31.99 -14.86 8.73
CA ILE A 499 30.93 -13.86 8.85
C ILE A 499 31.20 -12.65 7.95
N ARG A 500 30.17 -12.27 7.18
CA ARG A 500 30.17 -11.15 6.22
C ARG A 500 29.20 -10.05 6.60
N GLN A 501 28.07 -10.40 7.20
CA GLN A 501 27.02 -9.45 7.56
C GLN A 501 26.41 -9.81 8.91
N ILE A 502 26.32 -8.82 9.80
CA ILE A 502 25.69 -8.93 11.11
C ILE A 502 24.67 -7.80 11.23
N TYR A 503 23.42 -8.15 11.47
CA TYR A 503 22.31 -7.24 11.74
C TYR A 503 21.71 -7.57 13.10
N ALA A 504 22.14 -6.86 14.14
CA ALA A 504 21.83 -7.13 15.55
C ALA A 504 21.13 -5.94 16.23
N SER A 505 20.43 -5.11 15.45
CA SER A 505 19.83 -3.86 15.89
C SER A 505 18.60 -4.03 16.79
N ASN A 506 18.26 -2.99 17.55
CA ASN A 506 17.12 -2.98 18.49
C ASN A 506 17.17 -4.13 19.50
N ASN A 507 18.28 -4.24 20.22
CA ASN A 507 18.52 -5.21 21.28
C ASN A 507 18.98 -4.48 22.56
N HIS A 508 19.56 -5.19 23.51
CA HIS A 508 20.11 -4.66 24.77
C HIS A 508 21.59 -5.00 24.93
N LEU A 509 22.32 -5.14 23.81
CA LEU A 509 23.70 -5.61 23.78
C LEU A 509 24.61 -4.64 24.54
N ASP A 510 25.28 -5.14 25.57
CA ASP A 510 26.45 -4.53 26.19
C ASP A 510 27.74 -5.36 25.93
N GLU A 511 27.60 -6.61 25.48
CA GLU A 511 28.71 -7.50 25.15
C GLU A 511 28.54 -8.21 23.79
N ILE A 512 29.57 -8.12 22.94
CA ILE A 512 29.65 -8.83 21.65
C ILE A 512 31.02 -9.49 21.53
N ILE A 513 31.04 -10.82 21.46
CA ILE A 513 32.27 -11.64 21.37
C ILE A 513 32.35 -12.21 19.95
N ILE A 514 33.35 -11.82 19.17
CA ILE A 514 33.61 -12.40 17.85
C ILE A 514 35.04 -12.92 17.80
N MET A 515 35.19 -14.24 17.66
CA MET A 515 36.49 -14.91 17.57
C MET A 515 36.47 -16.00 16.49
N PRO A 516 37.53 -16.13 15.65
CA PRO A 516 38.65 -15.19 15.47
C PRO A 516 38.17 -13.83 14.90
N VAL A 517 39.09 -12.89 14.67
CA VAL A 517 38.77 -11.58 14.07
C VAL A 517 38.06 -11.75 12.70
N PRO A 518 36.93 -11.09 12.45
CA PRO A 518 36.09 -11.37 11.28
C PRO A 518 36.55 -10.65 10.00
N PHE A 519 37.72 -11.02 9.46
CA PHE A 519 38.35 -10.38 8.29
C PHE A 519 37.50 -10.30 7.00
N LYS A 520 36.40 -11.07 6.91
CA LYS A 520 35.46 -11.10 5.78
C LYS A 520 34.22 -10.22 6.00
N LEU A 521 34.11 -9.52 7.13
CA LEU A 521 32.96 -8.68 7.47
C LEU A 521 32.86 -7.48 6.50
N ILE A 522 31.65 -7.26 5.98
CA ILE A 522 31.29 -6.25 4.98
C ILE A 522 30.32 -5.22 5.58
N ALA A 523 29.35 -5.68 6.38
CA ALA A 523 28.37 -4.83 7.04
C ALA A 523 28.21 -5.21 8.51
N PHE A 524 28.24 -4.22 9.40
CA PHE A 524 28.09 -4.38 10.84
C PHE A 524 27.04 -3.40 11.36
N ASP A 525 25.83 -3.88 11.64
CA ASP A 525 24.75 -3.12 12.26
C ASP A 525 24.49 -3.62 13.69
N ILE A 526 24.77 -2.75 14.65
CA ILE A 526 24.53 -2.91 16.08
C ILE A 526 23.72 -1.72 16.62
N SER A 527 22.97 -1.02 15.77
CA SER A 527 22.21 0.17 16.17
C SER A 527 21.11 -0.12 17.20
N TYR A 528 20.72 0.88 17.99
CA TYR A 528 19.71 0.73 19.06
C TYR A 528 20.07 -0.39 20.06
N ASN A 529 21.20 -0.21 20.76
CA ASN A 529 21.76 -1.14 21.74
C ASN A 529 22.35 -0.37 22.94
N CYS A 530 23.06 -1.06 23.83
CA CYS A 530 23.65 -0.50 25.05
C CYS A 530 25.20 -0.46 25.01
N MET A 531 25.81 -0.51 23.81
CA MET A 531 27.27 -0.62 23.67
C MET A 531 27.97 0.69 24.06
N ASP A 532 28.92 0.59 24.98
CA ASP A 532 29.74 1.72 25.46
C ASP A 532 30.98 1.99 24.59
N ARG A 533 31.39 1.02 23.76
CA ARG A 533 32.54 1.07 22.84
C ARG A 533 32.32 0.21 21.59
N LEU A 534 33.07 0.49 20.53
CA LEU A 534 33.22 -0.42 19.39
C LEU A 534 34.36 -1.43 19.64
N PRO A 535 34.30 -2.66 19.08
CA PRO A 535 35.40 -3.63 19.15
C PRO A 535 36.71 -3.11 18.55
N ASP A 536 37.82 -3.33 19.27
CA ASP A 536 39.16 -2.83 18.90
C ASP A 536 39.74 -3.45 17.62
N TRP A 537 39.22 -4.59 17.15
CA TRP A 537 39.63 -5.25 15.91
C TRP A 537 39.03 -4.63 14.63
N ILE A 538 38.07 -3.71 14.74
CA ILE A 538 37.42 -3.09 13.57
C ILE A 538 38.42 -2.45 12.57
N PRO A 539 39.48 -1.74 13.01
CA PRO A 539 40.49 -1.18 12.11
C PRO A 539 41.37 -2.22 11.37
N GLU A 540 41.23 -3.51 11.63
CA GLU A 540 41.92 -4.58 10.91
C GLU A 540 41.12 -5.10 9.70
N LEU A 541 39.88 -4.60 9.51
CA LEU A 541 38.91 -5.16 8.57
C LEU A 541 38.97 -4.52 7.18
N ASN A 542 39.83 -5.07 6.32
CA ASN A 542 39.98 -4.62 4.94
C ASN A 542 38.72 -4.76 4.06
N CYS A 543 37.75 -5.61 4.43
CA CYS A 543 36.51 -5.84 3.67
C CYS A 543 35.31 -4.98 4.12
N LEU A 544 35.42 -4.30 5.27
CA LEU A 544 34.28 -3.64 5.91
C LEU A 544 33.87 -2.39 5.13
N ILE A 545 32.62 -2.32 4.70
CA ILE A 545 32.05 -1.22 3.90
C ILE A 545 31.19 -0.30 4.77
N SER A 546 30.36 -0.86 5.64
CA SER A 546 29.43 -0.10 6.49
C SER A 546 29.48 -0.51 7.97
N ILE A 547 29.44 0.51 8.83
CA ILE A 547 29.20 0.39 10.27
C ILE A 547 27.97 1.24 10.60
N ASN A 548 26.95 0.62 11.18
CA ASN A 548 25.88 1.33 11.87
C ASN A 548 25.93 0.95 13.36
N ALA A 549 26.33 1.91 14.19
CA ALA A 549 26.33 1.78 15.65
C ALA A 549 25.63 2.99 16.30
N SER A 550 24.63 3.53 15.60
CA SER A 550 23.79 4.61 16.10
C SER A 550 22.93 4.19 17.30
N TYR A 551 22.43 5.15 18.08
CA TYR A 551 21.58 4.91 19.25
C TYR A 551 22.20 3.88 20.22
N ASN A 552 23.42 4.15 20.65
CA ASN A 552 24.19 3.38 21.62
C ASN A 552 24.74 4.33 22.70
N ARG A 553 25.73 3.89 23.49
CA ARG A 553 26.38 4.68 24.55
C ARG A 553 27.87 4.90 24.26
N ILE A 554 28.25 4.84 22.99
CA ILE A 554 29.66 4.80 22.57
C ILE A 554 30.33 6.13 22.92
N PHE A 555 31.28 6.10 23.84
CA PHE A 555 32.00 7.30 24.29
C PHE A 555 33.41 7.46 23.70
N THR A 556 33.95 6.38 23.11
CA THR A 556 35.27 6.35 22.44
C THR A 556 35.25 5.45 21.20
N LEU A 557 36.10 5.77 20.22
CA LEU A 557 36.27 5.00 18.98
C LEU A 557 37.70 4.41 18.89
N PRO A 558 37.89 3.27 18.21
CA PRO A 558 39.22 2.70 17.94
C PRO A 558 40.15 3.72 17.25
N TYR A 559 41.37 3.86 17.77
CA TYR A 559 42.29 4.95 17.38
C TYR A 559 42.75 4.93 15.90
N ARG A 560 42.58 3.80 15.21
CA ARG A 560 42.87 3.62 13.77
C ARG A 560 41.63 3.64 12.87
N LEU A 561 40.42 3.91 13.38
CA LEU A 561 39.19 3.86 12.58
C LEU A 561 39.22 4.76 11.32
N PHE A 562 39.95 5.88 11.39
CA PHE A 562 40.14 6.83 10.28
C PHE A 562 41.51 6.70 9.59
N MET A 563 42.22 5.60 9.83
CA MET A 563 43.54 5.30 9.29
C MET A 563 43.49 4.04 8.43
N ASN A 564 43.79 4.17 7.14
CA ASN A 564 44.06 3.04 6.22
C ASN A 564 43.00 1.92 6.18
N MET A 565 41.70 2.26 6.23
CA MET A 565 40.59 1.32 6.04
C MET A 565 40.11 1.35 4.56
N PRO A 566 40.55 0.43 3.69
CA PRO A 566 40.43 0.59 2.24
C PRO A 566 39.00 0.45 1.70
N SER A 567 38.16 -0.34 2.35
CA SER A 567 36.77 -0.61 1.93
C SER A 567 35.72 0.22 2.66
N LEU A 568 36.04 0.86 3.77
CA LEU A 568 35.06 1.57 4.61
C LEU A 568 34.52 2.81 3.87
N ARG A 569 33.20 2.93 3.78
CA ARG A 569 32.49 4.01 3.07
C ARG A 569 31.46 4.71 3.95
N PHE A 570 30.72 3.94 4.74
CA PHE A 570 29.57 4.45 5.51
C PHE A 570 29.81 4.19 7.01
N VAL A 571 29.80 5.24 7.81
CA VAL A 571 29.90 5.15 9.27
C VAL A 571 28.80 6.00 9.89
N ASP A 572 27.87 5.34 10.57
CA ASP A 572 26.81 5.98 11.35
C ASP A 572 27.02 5.71 12.85
N LEU A 573 27.22 6.80 13.58
CA LEU A 573 27.44 6.85 15.02
C LEU A 573 26.48 7.87 15.67
N ARG A 574 25.36 8.22 15.01
CA ARG A 574 24.42 9.21 15.55
C ARG A 574 23.79 8.75 16.87
N ASN A 575 23.45 9.67 17.77
CA ASN A 575 22.91 9.37 19.11
C ASN A 575 23.84 8.45 19.91
N ASN A 576 25.01 8.99 20.28
CA ASN A 576 26.02 8.33 21.10
C ASN A 576 26.64 9.35 22.08
N GLU A 577 27.67 8.90 22.80
CA GLU A 577 28.29 9.62 23.91
C GLU A 577 29.69 10.16 23.57
N LEU A 578 30.03 10.27 22.27
CA LEU A 578 31.37 10.61 21.80
C LEU A 578 31.77 12.03 22.22
N THR A 579 32.89 12.15 22.92
CA THR A 579 33.46 13.45 23.34
C THR A 579 34.61 13.93 22.45
N LYS A 580 35.31 13.00 21.80
CA LYS A 580 36.42 13.23 20.87
C LYS A 580 36.45 12.17 19.76
N LEU A 581 37.14 12.49 18.68
CA LEU A 581 37.44 11.60 17.57
C LEU A 581 38.93 11.16 17.58
N PRO A 582 39.30 10.04 16.94
CA PRO A 582 40.71 9.68 16.72
C PRO A 582 41.48 10.78 15.96
N GLU A 583 42.64 11.18 16.47
CA GLU A 583 43.47 12.24 15.84
C GLU A 583 44.24 11.76 14.59
N LEU A 584 44.50 10.46 14.48
CA LEU A 584 45.17 9.85 13.33
C LEU A 584 44.19 9.70 12.16
N VAL A 585 44.23 10.66 11.22
CA VAL A 585 43.45 10.61 9.98
C VAL A 585 44.38 10.57 8.78
N GLU A 586 44.48 9.41 8.15
CA GLU A 586 45.36 9.14 7.00
C GLU A 586 44.71 8.11 6.06
N ASN A 587 44.71 8.39 4.76
CA ASN A 587 44.06 7.54 3.74
C ASN A 587 42.59 7.18 4.06
N CYS A 588 41.87 8.10 4.74
CA CYS A 588 40.49 7.90 5.14
C CYS A 588 39.58 7.79 3.91
N CYS A 589 39.01 6.60 3.71
CA CYS A 589 38.19 6.28 2.54
C CYS A 589 36.68 6.45 2.76
N ILE A 590 36.27 6.94 3.94
CA ILE A 590 34.86 7.17 4.28
C ILE A 590 34.26 8.21 3.31
N GLU A 591 33.08 7.89 2.80
CA GLU A 591 32.29 8.73 1.87
C GLU A 591 31.14 9.43 2.59
N THR A 592 30.54 8.78 3.60
CA THR A 592 29.50 9.32 4.49
C THR A 592 29.85 9.05 5.95
N LEU A 593 29.92 10.11 6.76
CA LEU A 593 30.17 10.05 8.19
C LEU A 593 29.06 10.79 8.95
N ASN A 594 28.27 10.06 9.74
CA ASN A 594 27.27 10.63 10.63
C ASN A 594 27.73 10.51 12.10
N LEU A 595 27.86 11.67 12.74
CA LEU A 595 28.26 11.89 14.13
C LEU A 595 27.23 12.77 14.86
N SER A 596 25.98 12.89 14.34
CA SER A 596 24.99 13.77 14.94
C SER A 596 24.58 13.31 16.35
N ASN A 597 24.04 14.21 17.17
CA ASN A 597 23.58 13.90 18.53
C ASN A 597 24.69 13.23 19.36
N ASN A 598 25.82 13.92 19.53
CA ASN A 598 26.98 13.47 20.31
C ASN A 598 27.50 14.63 21.21
N LYS A 599 28.66 14.47 21.86
CA LYS A 599 29.23 15.44 22.80
C LYS A 599 30.58 16.03 22.32
N LEU A 600 30.84 16.02 21.02
CA LEU A 600 32.11 16.47 20.41
C LEU A 600 32.32 17.97 20.58
N GLN A 601 33.49 18.37 21.09
CA GLN A 601 33.89 19.79 21.23
C GLN A 601 34.73 20.30 20.04
N CYS A 602 35.41 19.39 19.35
CA CYS A 602 36.18 19.64 18.14
C CYS A 602 36.21 18.37 17.26
N LEU A 603 36.58 18.54 15.99
CA LEU A 603 36.89 17.43 15.09
C LEU A 603 38.41 17.23 15.01
N SER A 604 38.86 16.03 14.65
CA SER A 604 40.28 15.70 14.47
C SER A 604 40.95 16.70 13.51
N LYS A 605 42.15 17.17 13.88
CA LYS A 605 42.81 18.31 13.20
C LYS A 605 43.01 18.12 11.68
N ASN A 606 43.18 16.87 11.24
CA ASN A 606 43.41 16.52 9.84
C ASN A 606 42.17 15.98 9.11
N LEU A 607 40.98 15.93 9.73
CA LEU A 607 39.80 15.26 9.15
C LEU A 607 39.44 15.81 7.76
N LEU A 608 39.16 17.12 7.66
CA LEU A 608 38.82 17.78 6.39
C LEU A 608 40.02 17.97 5.45
N LYS A 609 41.24 17.72 5.94
CA LYS A 609 42.47 17.81 5.15
C LYS A 609 42.79 16.48 4.45
N SER A 610 42.58 15.35 5.10
CA SER A 610 43.00 14.01 4.65
C SER A 610 41.85 13.13 4.15
N ALA A 611 40.59 13.39 4.51
CA ALA A 611 39.44 12.57 4.09
C ALA A 611 38.95 12.94 2.67
N HIS A 612 39.78 12.74 1.65
CA HIS A 612 39.50 13.15 0.25
C HIS A 612 38.28 12.49 -0.39
N ARG A 613 37.77 11.39 0.20
CA ARG A 613 36.54 10.71 -0.26
C ARG A 613 35.27 11.26 0.38
N LEU A 614 35.36 12.02 1.47
CA LEU A 614 34.21 12.45 2.25
C LEU A 614 33.30 13.35 1.41
N THR A 615 32.08 12.87 1.16
CA THR A 615 31.04 13.58 0.41
C THR A 615 29.94 14.12 1.32
N HIS A 616 29.61 13.37 2.38
CA HIS A 616 28.56 13.70 3.34
C HIS A 616 29.13 13.68 4.76
N LEU A 617 29.07 14.80 5.46
CA LEU A 617 29.46 14.92 6.87
C LEU A 617 28.31 15.52 7.67
N ASN A 618 27.80 14.74 8.63
CA ASN A 618 26.83 15.22 9.60
C ASN A 618 27.46 15.22 11.00
N ILE A 619 27.56 16.41 11.59
CA ILE A 619 28.14 16.71 12.90
C ILE A 619 27.17 17.57 13.72
N SER A 620 25.88 17.50 13.38
CA SER A 620 24.82 18.29 14.01
C SER A 620 24.59 17.89 15.47
N ASN A 621 24.06 18.79 16.29
CA ASN A 621 23.76 18.58 17.71
C ASN A 621 24.97 18.02 18.50
N ASN A 622 26.02 18.84 18.52
CA ASN A 622 27.28 18.60 19.22
C ASN A 622 27.68 19.89 19.97
N LYS A 623 28.94 20.01 20.39
CA LYS A 623 29.47 21.17 21.14
C LYS A 623 30.62 21.87 20.40
N LEU A 624 30.62 21.80 19.06
CA LEU A 624 31.70 22.31 18.23
C LEU A 624 31.75 23.84 18.25
N THR A 625 32.93 24.40 18.53
CA THR A 625 33.18 25.86 18.50
C THR A 625 33.91 26.32 17.24
N SER A 626 34.54 25.41 16.50
CA SER A 626 35.30 25.67 15.28
C SER A 626 35.37 24.44 14.36
N LEU A 627 35.82 24.63 13.12
CA LEU A 627 36.13 23.55 12.17
C LEU A 627 37.64 23.45 11.92
N PRO A 628 38.17 22.23 11.66
CA PRO A 628 39.56 22.07 11.23
C PRO A 628 39.74 22.57 9.78
N ASN A 629 40.97 22.93 9.41
CA ASN A 629 41.28 23.38 8.05
C ASN A 629 41.02 22.27 7.02
N ALA A 630 40.37 22.63 5.91
CA ALA A 630 40.21 21.76 4.76
C ALA A 630 41.53 21.60 3.97
N ASN A 631 41.53 20.77 2.92
CA ASN A 631 42.68 20.64 2.05
C ASN A 631 42.90 21.91 1.18
N ASN A 632 44.13 22.40 1.11
CA ASN A 632 44.55 23.54 0.28
C ASN A 632 44.32 23.29 -1.22
N PHE A 633 44.43 22.04 -1.68
CA PHE A 633 44.13 21.63 -3.06
C PHE A 633 42.62 21.38 -3.18
N THR A 634 41.86 22.42 -3.55
CA THR A 634 40.39 22.39 -3.49
C THR A 634 39.75 21.28 -4.34
N ASP A 635 40.44 20.76 -5.36
CA ASP A 635 39.95 19.67 -6.20
C ASP A 635 39.92 18.31 -5.48
N LEU A 636 40.74 18.12 -4.44
CA LEU A 636 40.73 16.93 -3.59
C LEU A 636 39.55 16.90 -2.62
N ASN A 637 38.94 18.06 -2.32
CA ASN A 637 37.73 18.13 -1.50
C ASN A 637 36.54 17.63 -2.34
N ARG A 638 35.84 16.59 -1.85
CA ARG A 638 34.64 16.01 -2.49
C ARG A 638 33.35 16.27 -1.74
N MET A 639 33.41 17.07 -0.67
CA MET A 639 32.26 17.38 0.20
C MET A 639 31.14 18.05 -0.59
N GLN A 640 29.95 17.45 -0.52
CA GLN A 640 28.70 17.89 -1.13
C GLN A 640 27.66 18.27 -0.06
N VAL A 641 27.67 17.58 1.08
CA VAL A 641 26.75 17.83 2.20
C VAL A 641 27.56 18.05 3.48
N LEU A 642 27.36 19.21 4.10
CA LEU A 642 27.89 19.55 5.42
C LEU A 642 26.73 19.99 6.32
N LYS A 643 26.40 19.16 7.31
CA LYS A 643 25.40 19.47 8.33
C LYS A 643 26.07 19.63 9.68
N MET A 644 25.96 20.81 10.26
CA MET A 644 26.53 21.19 11.54
C MET A 644 25.55 22.05 12.36
N SER A 645 24.26 21.76 12.21
CA SER A 645 23.20 22.37 13.00
C SER A 645 23.43 22.16 14.49
N ARG A 646 22.92 23.03 15.37
CA ARG A 646 22.97 22.86 16.84
C ARG A 646 24.39 22.62 17.36
N ASN A 647 25.25 23.61 17.13
CA ASN A 647 26.61 23.65 17.67
C ASN A 647 26.86 25.04 18.30
N GLN A 648 28.12 25.37 18.58
CA GLN A 648 28.53 26.65 19.14
C GLN A 648 29.36 27.48 18.15
N LEU A 649 29.22 27.21 16.85
CA LEU A 649 30.03 27.79 15.78
C LEU A 649 29.76 29.28 15.60
N SER A 650 30.79 29.99 15.15
CA SER A 650 30.76 31.41 14.78
C SER A 650 31.33 31.60 13.36
N GLU A 651 31.43 32.86 12.93
CA GLU A 651 32.00 33.28 11.66
C GLU A 651 33.43 32.80 11.42
N SER A 652 34.14 32.40 12.49
CA SER A 652 35.47 31.77 12.43
C SER A 652 35.56 30.56 11.50
N CYS A 653 34.45 29.85 11.24
CA CYS A 653 34.44 28.70 10.33
C CYS A 653 34.12 29.06 8.86
N ILE A 654 33.68 30.29 8.55
CA ILE A 654 33.33 30.72 7.17
C ILE A 654 34.48 30.46 6.18
N PRO A 655 35.76 30.80 6.46
CA PRO A 655 36.86 30.51 5.52
C PRO A 655 37.01 29.02 5.18
N VAL A 656 36.73 28.13 6.13
CA VAL A 656 36.74 26.68 5.89
C VAL A 656 35.59 26.30 4.97
N ILE A 657 34.37 26.80 5.21
CA ILE A 657 33.20 26.54 4.35
C ILE A 657 33.47 27.00 2.91
N MET A 658 34.04 28.20 2.72
CA MET A 658 34.33 28.76 1.39
C MET A 658 35.34 27.93 0.59
N SER A 659 36.22 27.16 1.26
CA SER A 659 37.18 26.26 0.59
C SER A 659 36.53 25.00 0.00
N LEU A 660 35.31 24.64 0.43
CA LEU A 660 34.58 23.43 0.04
C LEU A 660 33.79 23.65 -1.25
N LYS A 661 34.47 24.00 -2.34
CA LYS A 661 33.87 24.47 -3.62
C LYS A 661 32.81 23.55 -4.26
N LYS A 662 32.76 22.26 -3.90
CA LYS A 662 31.77 21.27 -4.42
C LYS A 662 30.53 21.12 -3.53
N LEU A 663 30.39 21.94 -2.49
CA LEU A 663 29.27 21.89 -1.56
C LEU A 663 27.94 22.20 -2.27
N ARG A 664 26.95 21.34 -2.04
CA ARG A 664 25.58 21.40 -2.57
C ARG A 664 24.55 21.69 -1.49
N HIS A 665 24.74 21.15 -0.29
CA HIS A 665 23.85 21.38 0.86
C HIS A 665 24.68 21.81 2.08
N LEU A 666 24.31 22.93 2.69
CA LEU A 666 24.93 23.48 3.89
C LEU A 666 23.85 23.72 4.96
N ASP A 667 23.98 23.08 6.12
CA ASP A 667 23.16 23.39 7.29
C ASP A 667 24.04 23.82 8.47
N ILE A 668 23.87 25.08 8.87
CA ILE A 668 24.56 25.70 10.02
C ILE A 668 23.54 26.34 10.97
N SER A 669 22.29 25.90 10.91
CA SER A 669 21.23 26.39 11.78
C SER A 669 21.54 26.19 13.27
N TYR A 670 20.94 26.96 14.18
CA TYR A 670 21.20 26.85 15.64
C TYR A 670 22.68 26.95 16.02
N ASN A 671 23.32 28.03 15.59
CA ASN A 671 24.69 28.38 15.96
C ASN A 671 24.73 29.85 16.41
N ASN A 672 25.93 30.43 16.52
CA ASN A 672 26.14 31.78 17.06
C ASN A 672 26.50 32.82 15.97
N PHE A 673 26.08 32.64 14.71
CA PHE A 673 26.41 33.57 13.62
C PHE A 673 25.60 34.88 13.72
N TYR A 674 26.29 36.03 13.71
CA TYR A 674 25.74 37.39 13.63
C TYR A 674 25.76 37.95 12.20
N PHE A 675 26.68 37.45 11.36
CA PHE A 675 26.71 37.67 9.91
C PHE A 675 27.13 36.41 9.15
N PHE A 676 26.78 36.37 7.86
CA PHE A 676 27.26 35.35 6.92
C PHE A 676 27.46 36.03 5.56
N ASN A 677 28.53 36.81 5.43
CA ASN A 677 28.89 37.47 4.19
C ASN A 677 30.41 37.47 4.00
N ASP A 678 30.84 36.87 2.90
CA ASP A 678 32.20 36.95 2.38
C ASP A 678 32.10 37.17 0.86
N SER A 679 32.99 38.01 0.32
CA SER A 679 33.12 38.23 -1.13
C SER A 679 33.32 36.94 -1.95
N THR A 680 33.81 35.88 -1.31
CA THR A 680 34.09 34.57 -1.91
C THR A 680 32.90 33.62 -1.95
N LEU A 681 31.73 33.97 -1.39
CA LEU A 681 30.54 33.10 -1.39
C LEU A 681 30.12 32.62 -2.79
N LEU A 682 30.32 33.44 -3.82
CA LEU A 682 30.06 33.10 -5.22
C LEU A 682 30.92 31.95 -5.77
N GLN A 683 31.99 31.54 -5.07
CA GLN A 683 32.81 30.38 -5.43
C GLN A 683 32.09 29.05 -5.14
N LEU A 684 31.08 29.03 -4.27
CA LEU A 684 30.25 27.85 -3.98
C LEU A 684 29.17 27.67 -5.07
N GLN A 685 29.61 27.51 -6.32
CA GLN A 685 28.72 27.51 -7.49
C GLN A 685 27.74 26.33 -7.53
N TYR A 686 28.04 25.23 -6.84
CA TYR A 686 27.19 24.04 -6.77
C TYR A 686 26.14 24.09 -5.64
N LEU A 687 26.10 25.17 -4.85
CA LEU A 687 25.25 25.26 -3.67
C LEU A 687 23.77 25.35 -4.06
N GLU A 688 23.01 24.32 -3.71
CA GLU A 688 21.58 24.13 -3.99
C GLU A 688 20.70 24.41 -2.77
N GLU A 689 21.21 24.17 -1.55
CA GLU A 689 20.48 24.37 -0.31
C GLU A 689 21.36 25.00 0.78
N ILE A 690 20.81 26.02 1.44
CA ILE A 690 21.42 26.65 2.62
C ILE A 690 20.38 26.77 3.73
N ASN A 691 20.67 26.20 4.89
CA ASN A 691 19.98 26.48 6.15
C ASN A 691 20.91 27.26 7.10
N ILE A 692 20.53 28.52 7.35
CA ILE A 692 21.18 29.47 8.26
C ILE A 692 20.18 29.99 9.32
N SER A 693 19.08 29.26 9.53
CA SER A 693 18.03 29.57 10.50
C SER A 693 18.51 29.53 11.96
N CYS A 694 17.72 30.07 12.88
CA CYS A 694 17.95 29.98 14.33
C CYS A 694 19.34 30.50 14.75
N ASN A 695 19.76 31.62 14.18
CA ASN A 695 21.04 32.29 14.42
C ASN A 695 20.80 33.75 14.91
N ASN A 696 21.87 34.55 15.00
CA ASN A 696 21.83 35.95 15.42
C ASN A 696 21.89 36.94 14.24
N LEU A 697 21.68 36.50 12.99
CA LEU A 697 21.90 37.29 11.78
C LEU A 697 21.07 38.57 11.76
N SER A 698 21.72 39.73 11.59
CA SER A 698 21.05 41.04 11.58
C SER A 698 20.81 41.62 10.18
N SER A 699 21.57 41.15 9.19
CA SER A 699 21.49 41.50 7.77
C SER A 699 21.96 40.32 6.91
N MET A 700 21.77 40.42 5.59
CA MET A 700 22.16 39.42 4.60
C MET A 700 22.75 40.13 3.37
N GLY A 701 23.87 39.62 2.83
CA GLY A 701 24.54 40.19 1.66
C GLY A 701 23.87 39.83 0.33
N GLU A 702 24.11 40.63 -0.71
CA GLU A 702 23.56 40.39 -2.06
C GLU A 702 24.07 39.11 -2.73
N GLU A 703 25.21 38.56 -2.30
CA GLU A 703 25.80 37.38 -2.93
C GLU A 703 24.88 36.15 -2.90
N PHE A 704 23.99 36.05 -1.89
CA PHE A 704 22.98 34.99 -1.82
C PHE A 704 22.01 34.99 -3.01
N SER A 705 21.61 36.14 -3.55
CA SER A 705 20.68 36.20 -4.69
C SER A 705 21.36 36.00 -6.05
N LYS A 706 22.69 36.02 -6.07
CA LYS A 706 23.53 35.77 -7.26
C LYS A 706 23.93 34.29 -7.42
N LEU A 707 23.76 33.46 -6.39
CA LEU A 707 24.02 32.01 -6.46
C LEU A 707 23.11 31.34 -7.50
N GLN A 708 23.72 30.82 -8.57
CA GLN A 708 22.98 30.37 -9.76
C GLN A 708 22.19 29.08 -9.54
N ASN A 709 22.69 28.17 -8.69
CA ASN A 709 22.09 26.85 -8.44
C ASN A 709 21.25 26.79 -7.16
N LEU A 710 21.19 27.86 -6.36
CA LEU A 710 20.46 27.88 -5.10
C LEU A 710 18.96 27.66 -5.35
N GLN A 711 18.42 26.63 -4.71
CA GLN A 711 17.02 26.19 -4.81
C GLN A 711 16.26 26.42 -3.51
N ILE A 712 16.93 26.26 -2.36
CA ILE A 712 16.33 26.36 -1.03
C ILE A 712 17.21 27.27 -0.17
N LEU A 713 16.61 28.32 0.40
CA LEU A 713 17.25 29.21 1.36
C LEU A 713 16.35 29.34 2.59
N ARG A 714 16.79 28.81 3.74
CA ARG A 714 16.12 28.96 5.04
C ARG A 714 16.96 29.85 5.95
N VAL A 715 16.35 30.93 6.44
CA VAL A 715 17.00 31.96 7.29
C VAL A 715 16.05 32.42 8.40
N HIS A 716 15.12 31.56 8.80
CA HIS A 716 14.11 31.92 9.79
C HIS A 716 14.68 32.02 11.20
N THR A 717 13.90 32.59 12.14
CA THR A 717 14.31 32.73 13.55
C THR A 717 15.67 33.42 13.67
N ASN A 718 15.80 34.56 13.01
CA ASN A 718 16.99 35.41 13.02
C ASN A 718 16.58 36.84 13.43
N LYS A 719 17.49 37.82 13.28
CA LYS A 719 17.27 39.23 13.65
C LYS A 719 17.26 40.14 12.41
N LEU A 720 17.04 39.59 11.22
CA LEU A 720 17.14 40.30 9.95
C LEU A 720 16.17 41.49 9.91
N LYS A 721 16.70 42.69 9.63
CA LYS A 721 15.88 43.90 9.42
C LYS A 721 15.55 44.15 7.94
N SER A 722 16.41 43.67 7.05
CA SER A 722 16.34 43.77 5.59
C SER A 722 16.94 42.53 4.93
N ILE A 723 16.67 42.36 3.64
CA ILE A 723 17.14 41.25 2.79
C ILE A 723 17.53 41.80 1.40
N PRO A 724 18.39 41.11 0.63
CA PRO A 724 18.64 41.44 -0.77
C PRO A 724 17.42 41.14 -1.66
N SER A 725 17.44 41.66 -2.88
CA SER A 725 16.46 41.31 -3.91
C SER A 725 16.80 39.94 -4.53
N PHE A 726 15.84 39.02 -4.50
CA PHE A 726 15.95 37.67 -5.07
C PHE A 726 15.36 37.52 -6.48
N ASN A 727 14.90 38.61 -7.10
CA ASN A 727 14.27 38.60 -8.42
C ASN A 727 15.15 38.03 -9.56
N GLN A 728 16.48 38.14 -9.45
CA GLN A 728 17.45 37.57 -10.40
C GLN A 728 17.78 36.10 -10.14
N SER A 729 17.35 35.52 -9.00
CA SER A 729 17.66 34.14 -8.63
C SER A 729 17.00 33.15 -9.59
N LYS A 730 17.80 32.47 -10.42
CA LYS A 730 17.30 31.61 -11.50
C LYS A 730 16.59 30.36 -10.99
N ASN A 731 17.14 29.70 -9.97
CA ASN A 731 16.70 28.36 -9.55
C ASN A 731 16.01 28.31 -8.19
N LEU A 732 15.89 29.44 -7.48
CA LEU A 732 15.30 29.51 -6.14
C LEU A 732 13.82 29.10 -6.17
N LYS A 733 13.47 28.07 -5.39
CA LYS A 733 12.13 27.47 -5.27
C LYS A 733 11.50 27.74 -3.91
N ILE A 734 12.30 27.71 -2.84
CA ILE A 734 11.85 27.87 -1.46
C ILE A 734 12.69 28.97 -0.81
N LEU A 735 12.01 29.98 -0.25
CA LEU A 735 12.62 31.05 0.52
C LEU A 735 11.88 31.18 1.86
N ASP A 736 12.51 30.74 2.94
CA ASP A 736 11.96 30.85 4.30
C ASP A 736 12.67 31.97 5.07
N LEU A 737 11.92 33.04 5.34
CA LEU A 737 12.35 34.24 6.04
C LEU A 737 11.54 34.46 7.32
N SER A 738 10.81 33.44 7.79
CA SER A 738 9.91 33.55 8.94
C SER A 738 10.62 33.97 10.22
N ASN A 739 9.85 34.51 11.18
CA ASN A 739 10.32 34.85 12.52
C ASN A 739 11.61 35.73 12.52
N ASN A 740 11.62 36.76 11.68
CA ASN A 740 12.66 37.77 11.60
C ASN A 740 12.12 39.15 12.04
N ARG A 741 12.81 40.24 11.71
CA ARG A 741 12.42 41.61 12.07
C ARG A 741 12.25 42.50 10.83
N LEU A 742 11.84 41.89 9.71
CA LEU A 742 11.78 42.56 8.41
C LEU A 742 10.74 43.66 8.43
N SER A 743 11.18 44.90 8.19
CA SER A 743 10.33 46.10 8.28
C SER A 743 9.94 46.68 6.92
N THR A 744 10.68 46.34 5.87
CA THR A 744 10.48 46.80 4.49
C THR A 744 10.61 45.62 3.53
N ILE A 745 9.50 45.25 2.89
CA ILE A 745 9.44 44.20 1.87
C ILE A 745 8.54 44.69 0.74
N VAL A 746 9.02 44.60 -0.51
CA VAL A 746 8.25 44.94 -1.71
C VAL A 746 8.15 43.74 -2.67
N PRO A 747 7.01 43.54 -3.38
CA PRO A 747 6.79 42.36 -4.22
C PRO A 747 7.89 42.12 -5.26
N GLU A 748 8.43 43.20 -5.81
CA GLU A 748 9.43 43.22 -6.87
C GLU A 748 10.72 42.46 -6.50
N MET A 749 10.99 42.26 -5.21
CA MET A 749 12.13 41.51 -4.68
C MET A 749 12.02 39.99 -4.91
N PHE A 750 10.82 39.45 -5.14
CA PHE A 750 10.59 37.99 -5.20
C PHE A 750 10.09 37.50 -6.57
N ILE A 751 10.04 38.35 -7.61
CA ILE A 751 9.44 38.01 -8.92
C ILE A 751 10.38 37.15 -9.79
N THR A 752 10.85 36.03 -9.26
CA THR A 752 11.65 35.01 -9.97
C THR A 752 10.75 33.93 -10.61
N LYS A 753 11.19 33.32 -11.72
CA LYS A 753 10.41 32.35 -12.51
C LYS A 753 10.06 31.06 -11.75
N ASN A 754 10.91 30.67 -10.80
CA ASN A 754 10.90 29.32 -10.22
C ASN A 754 10.53 29.26 -8.73
N LEU A 755 10.35 30.42 -8.08
CA LEU A 755 9.94 30.48 -6.67
C LEU A 755 8.51 29.91 -6.54
N LYS A 756 8.35 28.97 -5.61
CA LYS A 756 7.08 28.26 -5.34
C LYS A 756 6.54 28.56 -3.96
N PHE A 757 7.42 28.69 -2.97
CA PHE A 757 7.07 28.89 -1.57
C PHE A 757 7.88 30.05 -0.97
N LEU A 758 7.19 30.98 -0.33
CA LEU A 758 7.74 32.14 0.34
C LEU A 758 7.11 32.30 1.72
N ASP A 759 7.89 32.06 2.78
CA ASP A 759 7.43 32.20 4.16
C ASP A 759 7.89 33.54 4.74
N LEU A 760 6.93 34.39 5.10
CA LEU A 760 7.15 35.69 5.75
C LEU A 760 6.53 35.74 7.15
N THR A 761 6.07 34.61 7.69
CA THR A 761 5.36 34.53 8.97
C THR A 761 6.16 35.14 10.13
N CYS A 762 5.48 35.65 11.15
CA CYS A 762 6.12 36.20 12.37
C CYS A 762 7.17 37.33 12.17
N ASN A 763 7.16 38.05 11.05
CA ASN A 763 8.05 39.21 10.82
C ASN A 763 7.55 40.55 11.40
N VAL A 764 6.25 40.65 11.70
CA VAL A 764 5.59 41.92 12.07
C VAL A 764 5.27 41.93 13.57
N ASN A 765 5.90 42.83 14.32
CA ASN A 765 5.56 43.08 15.72
C ASN A 765 4.18 43.73 15.86
N GLU A 766 3.32 43.17 16.71
CA GLU A 766 1.94 43.66 16.96
C GLU A 766 1.86 45.16 17.33
N LYS A 767 2.91 45.68 17.98
CA LYS A 767 2.98 47.08 18.45
C LYS A 767 3.20 48.10 17.32
N ASN A 768 3.67 47.70 16.13
CA ASN A 768 3.99 48.61 15.03
C ASN A 768 2.87 48.67 13.98
N LYS A 769 1.83 49.47 14.23
CA LYS A 769 0.70 49.69 13.29
C LYS A 769 1.10 50.34 11.94
N ILE A 770 2.30 50.91 11.82
CA ILE A 770 2.69 51.85 10.76
C ILE A 770 3.38 51.18 9.56
N ASN A 771 4.28 50.20 9.77
CA ASN A 771 4.97 49.51 8.66
C ASN A 771 4.29 48.20 8.29
N LYS A 772 3.07 48.28 7.76
CA LYS A 772 2.36 47.11 7.23
C LYS A 772 3.00 46.62 5.93
N ILE A 773 3.78 45.55 6.02
CA ILE A 773 3.92 44.58 4.93
C ILE A 773 2.51 44.06 4.63
N SER A 774 1.82 44.66 3.65
CA SER A 774 0.47 44.25 3.30
C SER A 774 0.54 42.94 2.50
N VAL A 775 0.54 41.80 3.19
CA VAL A 775 0.64 40.49 2.52
C VAL A 775 -0.54 40.24 1.59
N LYS A 776 -1.72 40.83 1.84
CA LYS A 776 -2.83 40.86 0.85
C LYS A 776 -2.45 41.59 -0.44
N SER A 777 -1.69 42.69 -0.36
CA SER A 777 -1.18 43.42 -1.53
C SER A 777 -0.03 42.69 -2.23
N LEU A 778 0.83 41.99 -1.48
CA LEU A 778 1.88 41.13 -2.01
C LEU A 778 1.28 39.95 -2.77
N LYS A 779 0.45 39.12 -2.13
CA LYS A 779 -0.29 38.02 -2.76
C LYS A 779 -0.99 38.48 -4.04
N LYS A 780 -1.84 39.51 -3.96
CA LYS A 780 -2.54 40.05 -5.15
C LYS A 780 -1.63 40.52 -6.28
N ARG A 781 -0.40 40.98 -6.01
CA ARG A 781 0.57 41.39 -7.06
C ARG A 781 1.41 40.23 -7.60
N VAL A 782 1.64 39.20 -6.79
CA VAL A 782 2.42 38.00 -7.15
C VAL A 782 1.54 36.96 -7.85
N ASP A 783 0.38 36.63 -7.27
CA ASP A 783 -0.59 35.65 -7.80
C ASP A 783 -1.11 36.00 -9.19
N VAL A 784 -1.24 37.30 -9.50
CA VAL A 784 -1.64 37.78 -10.84
C VAL A 784 -0.63 37.42 -11.94
N LYS A 785 0.57 36.93 -11.58
CA LYS A 785 1.60 36.49 -12.55
C LYS A 785 2.06 35.04 -12.38
N ARG A 786 2.03 34.46 -11.17
CA ARG A 786 2.53 33.09 -10.88
C ARG A 786 1.81 32.47 -9.68
N ASN A 787 1.60 31.15 -9.70
CA ASN A 787 1.12 30.40 -8.54
C ASN A 787 2.26 30.26 -7.49
N ILE A 788 2.40 31.25 -6.60
CA ILE A 788 3.38 31.23 -5.51
C ILE A 788 2.65 31.15 -4.18
N GLU A 789 2.92 30.12 -3.41
CA GLU A 789 2.42 29.98 -2.06
C GLU A 789 3.17 30.94 -1.13
N ILE A 790 2.44 31.89 -0.56
CA ILE A 790 2.97 32.87 0.39
C ILE A 790 2.31 32.65 1.74
N GLU A 791 3.09 32.37 2.78
CA GLU A 791 2.59 32.26 4.15
C GLU A 791 2.85 33.54 4.96
N ASP A 792 1.80 34.04 5.61
CA ASP A 792 1.86 35.02 6.69
C ASP A 792 0.76 34.70 7.69
N ILE A 793 1.18 34.42 8.92
CA ILE A 793 0.41 33.84 10.00
C ILE A 793 0.49 34.76 11.24
N GLY A 794 0.90 36.02 11.09
CA GLY A 794 0.90 37.03 12.17
C GLY A 794 -0.47 37.30 12.83
N ARG A 795 -1.54 36.59 12.42
CA ARG A 795 -2.86 36.54 13.09
C ARG A 795 -3.55 35.16 13.11
N LYS A 796 -3.04 34.12 12.44
CA LYS A 796 -3.77 32.83 12.29
C LYS A 796 -3.42 31.77 13.34
N GLY A 797 -2.42 32.00 14.18
CA GLY A 797 -1.97 31.04 15.19
C GLY A 797 -2.76 31.02 16.49
N PHE A 798 -3.79 31.86 16.65
CA PHE A 798 -4.66 31.88 17.83
C PHE A 798 -6.10 31.63 17.43
N PHE A 799 -6.79 30.73 18.15
CA PHE A 799 -8.20 30.42 17.96
C PHE A 799 -8.85 30.16 19.32
N LYS A 800 -9.83 31.00 19.70
CA LYS A 800 -10.43 31.01 21.05
C LYS A 800 -9.32 31.00 22.13
N ASN A 801 -9.29 29.99 23.02
CA ASN A 801 -8.29 29.83 24.09
C ASN A 801 -7.07 28.95 23.71
N LEU A 802 -6.81 28.78 22.41
CA LEU A 802 -5.71 27.95 21.90
C LEU A 802 -4.73 28.73 21.05
N GLN A 803 -3.47 28.34 21.12
CA GLN A 803 -2.46 28.67 20.14
C GLN A 803 -2.11 27.40 19.36
N TYR A 804 -1.90 27.49 18.05
CA TYR A 804 -1.40 26.35 17.26
C TYR A 804 -0.44 26.82 16.17
N GLY A 805 0.36 25.90 15.65
CA GLY A 805 1.25 26.14 14.53
C GLY A 805 1.71 24.85 13.86
N PHE A 806 2.19 24.97 12.63
CA PHE A 806 2.54 23.83 11.79
C PHE A 806 3.81 24.07 10.99
N SER A 807 4.39 22.98 10.48
CA SER A 807 5.44 23.02 9.47
C SER A 807 5.33 21.80 8.56
N GLU A 808 5.56 21.98 7.26
CA GLU A 808 5.45 20.94 6.25
C GLU A 808 6.61 21.02 5.25
N SER A 809 7.11 19.87 4.83
CA SER A 809 8.15 19.78 3.80
C SER A 809 7.98 18.52 2.97
N ASN A 810 8.02 18.68 1.65
CA ASN A 810 8.01 17.56 0.71
C ASN A 810 9.34 16.78 0.67
N GLY A 811 10.42 17.35 1.21
CA GLY A 811 11.76 16.79 1.08
C GLY A 811 12.14 16.58 -0.40
N ASP A 812 12.74 15.43 -0.71
CA ASP A 812 13.14 15.06 -2.08
C ASP A 812 11.94 14.62 -2.95
N ARG A 813 10.76 14.38 -2.36
CA ARG A 813 9.59 13.89 -3.10
C ARG A 813 8.96 14.99 -3.94
N LYS A 814 8.52 14.63 -5.16
CA LYS A 814 7.89 15.56 -6.12
C LYS A 814 6.57 16.21 -5.62
N LYS A 815 5.88 15.56 -4.68
CA LYS A 815 4.63 16.02 -4.03
C LYS A 815 4.62 15.57 -2.56
N MET A 816 3.84 16.25 -1.73
CA MET A 816 3.44 15.73 -0.41
C MET A 816 2.42 14.60 -0.59
N SER A 817 2.56 13.50 0.16
CA SER A 817 1.49 12.50 0.37
C SER A 817 0.78 12.64 1.72
N ILE A 818 1.08 13.71 2.45
CA ILE A 818 0.62 13.96 3.82
C ILE A 818 -0.07 15.32 3.83
N HIS A 819 -1.25 15.40 4.46
CA HIS A 819 -2.07 16.61 4.48
C HIS A 819 -2.67 16.83 5.87
N GLN A 820 -2.52 18.05 6.40
CA GLN A 820 -3.13 18.42 7.69
C GLN A 820 -4.59 18.86 7.55
N ILE A 821 -5.36 18.58 8.59
CA ILE A 821 -6.69 19.13 8.87
C ILE A 821 -6.50 20.17 9.97
N ARG A 822 -7.02 21.38 9.78
CA ARG A 822 -6.83 22.54 10.67
C ARG A 822 -8.19 23.20 10.91
N PRO A 823 -8.44 23.80 12.08
CA PRO A 823 -9.74 24.39 12.39
C PRO A 823 -10.06 25.53 11.42
N LYS A 824 -11.32 25.57 10.96
CA LYS A 824 -11.87 26.70 10.19
C LYS A 824 -12.25 27.84 11.14
N GLU A 825 -12.57 29.02 10.60
CA GLU A 825 -12.82 30.24 11.41
C GLU A 825 -14.11 30.17 12.27
N PHE A 826 -14.89 29.08 12.22
CA PHE A 826 -16.18 28.92 12.88
C PHE A 826 -16.25 27.73 13.84
N ASP A 827 -16.70 28.03 15.05
CA ASP A 827 -17.13 27.19 16.18
C ASP A 827 -16.33 25.95 16.62
N ASN A 828 -16.13 24.95 15.75
CA ASN A 828 -15.60 23.65 16.16
C ASN A 828 -14.07 23.55 16.09
N ILE A 829 -13.48 23.13 17.21
CA ILE A 829 -12.03 22.93 17.34
C ILE A 829 -11.69 21.48 17.07
N TYR A 830 -11.27 21.21 15.84
CA TYR A 830 -10.62 19.95 15.48
C TYR A 830 -9.36 20.19 14.65
N PHE A 831 -8.44 19.25 14.79
CA PHE A 831 -7.15 19.15 14.14
C PHE A 831 -7.01 17.73 13.59
N GLY A 832 -6.10 17.53 12.65
CA GLY A 832 -5.82 16.19 12.18
C GLY A 832 -4.75 16.12 11.12
N MET A 833 -4.48 14.91 10.66
CA MET A 833 -3.48 14.62 9.64
C MET A 833 -3.88 13.35 8.90
N VAL A 834 -3.61 13.33 7.59
CA VAL A 834 -3.85 12.19 6.71
C VAL A 834 -2.55 11.87 5.96
N ASP A 835 -2.14 10.61 5.93
CA ASP A 835 -0.96 10.13 5.19
C ASP A 835 -1.37 9.00 4.23
N GLY A 836 -1.31 9.28 2.93
CA GLY A 836 -1.66 8.33 1.87
C GLY A 836 -0.56 7.34 1.49
N GLY A 837 0.47 7.14 2.33
CA GLY A 837 1.51 6.12 2.10
C GLY A 837 2.34 6.36 0.84
N GLY A 838 2.52 7.61 0.43
CA GLY A 838 3.15 8.01 -0.83
C GLY A 838 2.17 8.42 -1.95
N ASN A 839 0.88 8.11 -1.82
CA ASN A 839 -0.14 8.55 -2.78
C ASN A 839 -0.81 9.87 -2.33
N ASN A 840 -0.54 10.95 -3.05
CA ASN A 840 -1.12 12.28 -2.79
C ASN A 840 -2.63 12.35 -3.06
N GLU A 841 -3.13 11.64 -4.06
CA GLU A 841 -4.52 11.77 -4.52
C GLU A 841 -5.48 11.09 -3.54
N ILE A 842 -5.12 9.91 -3.01
CA ILE A 842 -5.89 9.25 -1.96
C ILE A 842 -5.85 10.06 -0.65
N ALA A 843 -4.70 10.65 -0.30
CA ALA A 843 -4.56 11.47 0.91
C ALA A 843 -5.47 12.72 0.85
N LEU A 844 -5.49 13.43 -0.28
CA LEU A 844 -6.40 14.55 -0.53
C LEU A 844 -7.87 14.11 -0.48
N LYS A 845 -8.21 12.96 -1.06
CA LYS A 845 -9.59 12.44 -1.04
C LYS A 845 -10.05 12.09 0.37
N ILE A 846 -9.22 11.38 1.15
CA ILE A 846 -9.51 11.04 2.56
C ILE A 846 -9.65 12.33 3.39
N LYS A 847 -8.70 13.27 3.27
CA LYS A 847 -8.79 14.57 3.95
C LYS A 847 -10.12 15.27 3.66
N LYS A 848 -10.49 15.37 2.38
CA LYS A 848 -11.70 16.06 1.95
C LYS A 848 -12.96 15.42 2.55
N LEU A 849 -13.05 14.09 2.55
CA LEU A 849 -14.18 13.36 3.14
C LEU A 849 -14.30 13.59 4.65
N ILE A 850 -13.17 13.69 5.36
CA ILE A 850 -13.14 14.02 6.79
C ILE A 850 -13.60 15.46 7.03
N GLU A 851 -13.09 16.43 6.26
CA GLU A 851 -13.49 17.85 6.39
C GLU A 851 -14.99 18.02 6.11
N GLU A 852 -15.51 17.47 5.00
CA GLU A 852 -16.94 17.53 4.65
C GLU A 852 -17.83 16.90 5.75
N TYR A 853 -17.43 15.77 6.33
CA TYR A 853 -18.22 15.14 7.40
C TYR A 853 -18.22 15.93 8.72
N LEU A 854 -17.09 16.56 9.09
CA LEU A 854 -16.93 17.31 10.33
C LEU A 854 -17.55 18.71 10.27
N GLU A 855 -17.71 19.29 9.08
CA GLU A 855 -18.39 20.59 8.89
C GLU A 855 -19.89 20.52 9.20
N ASP A 856 -20.53 19.37 8.99
CA ASP A 856 -21.95 19.14 9.31
C ASP A 856 -22.21 18.86 10.81
N GLN A 857 -21.18 18.83 11.66
CA GLN A 857 -21.30 18.49 13.08
C GLN A 857 -21.31 19.74 13.97
N THR A 858 -22.18 19.75 14.99
CA THR A 858 -22.20 20.81 16.01
C THR A 858 -21.19 20.57 17.13
N ILE A 859 -20.92 19.31 17.49
CA ILE A 859 -19.93 18.91 18.52
C ILE A 859 -19.19 17.65 18.05
N VAL A 860 -17.86 17.68 18.01
CA VAL A 860 -17.03 16.58 17.49
C VAL A 860 -16.56 15.65 18.63
N THR A 861 -17.44 14.82 19.18
CA THR A 861 -17.08 13.85 20.24
C THR A 861 -16.30 12.65 19.68
N GLY A 862 -15.74 11.80 20.56
CA GLY A 862 -15.06 10.57 20.14
C GLY A 862 -15.92 9.61 19.29
N ASP A 863 -17.25 9.59 19.47
CA ASP A 863 -18.14 8.79 18.61
C ASP A 863 -18.36 9.44 17.22
N VAL A 864 -18.38 10.77 17.16
CA VAL A 864 -18.41 11.52 15.89
C VAL A 864 -17.10 11.31 15.12
N ILE A 865 -15.95 11.33 15.79
CA ILE A 865 -14.65 11.00 15.18
C ILE A 865 -14.65 9.58 14.64
N ARG A 866 -15.13 8.60 15.42
CA ARG A 866 -15.27 7.19 14.99
C ARG A 866 -16.10 7.10 13.71
N LYS A 867 -17.30 7.67 13.71
CA LYS A 867 -18.21 7.67 12.55
C LYS A 867 -17.60 8.39 11.35
N CYS A 868 -16.88 9.49 11.55
CA CYS A 868 -16.19 10.22 10.50
C CYS A 868 -15.14 9.36 9.77
N LEU A 869 -14.28 8.66 10.51
CA LEU A 869 -13.23 7.81 9.95
C LEU A 869 -13.83 6.59 9.21
N LEU A 870 -14.88 5.98 9.76
CA LEU A 870 -15.60 4.88 9.12
C LEU A 870 -16.38 5.32 7.86
N ASN A 871 -17.09 6.45 7.91
CA ASN A 871 -17.77 7.05 6.76
C ASN A 871 -16.77 7.44 5.66
N SER A 872 -15.59 7.95 6.03
CA SER A 872 -14.52 8.27 5.08
C SER A 872 -14.03 7.01 4.36
N HIS A 873 -13.88 5.89 5.07
CA HIS A 873 -13.56 4.59 4.47
C HIS A 873 -14.67 4.10 3.52
N GLU A 874 -15.93 4.18 3.94
CA GLU A 874 -17.10 3.83 3.12
C GLU A 874 -17.17 4.65 1.82
N MET A 875 -17.01 5.98 1.92
CA MET A 875 -17.08 6.91 0.78
C MET A 875 -15.89 6.82 -0.18
N LEU A 876 -14.79 6.16 0.18
CA LEU A 876 -13.72 5.87 -0.79
C LEU A 876 -14.18 4.89 -1.89
N GLY A 877 -15.10 3.97 -1.58
CA GLY A 877 -15.68 3.01 -2.51
C GLY A 877 -14.61 2.22 -3.30
N LYS A 878 -14.72 2.25 -4.63
CA LYS A 878 -13.82 1.51 -5.54
C LYS A 878 -12.34 1.89 -5.37
N ASP A 879 -12.04 3.16 -5.08
CA ASP A 879 -10.66 3.62 -4.93
C ASP A 879 -10.05 3.07 -3.62
N GLY A 880 -10.86 3.09 -2.55
CA GLY A 880 -10.55 2.50 -1.24
C GLY A 880 -10.41 0.99 -1.26
N ASN A 881 -10.78 0.32 -2.35
CA ASN A 881 -10.62 -1.12 -2.49
C ASN A 881 -9.14 -1.53 -2.57
N ARG A 882 -8.27 -0.74 -3.21
CA ARG A 882 -6.82 -1.03 -3.36
C ARG A 882 -5.90 0.04 -2.80
N LEU A 883 -6.39 1.27 -2.64
CA LEU A 883 -5.64 2.38 -2.07
C LEU A 883 -6.16 2.70 -0.67
N GLY A 884 -5.33 3.35 0.13
CA GLY A 884 -5.70 3.77 1.48
C GLY A 884 -4.60 4.60 2.13
N GLY A 885 -4.77 4.89 3.41
CA GLY A 885 -3.82 5.67 4.18
C GLY A 885 -4.13 5.64 5.68
N SER A 886 -3.27 6.33 6.42
CA SER A 886 -3.50 6.63 7.84
C SER A 886 -4.27 7.93 7.99
N ALA A 887 -5.12 8.04 9.01
CA ALA A 887 -5.75 9.29 9.40
C ALA A 887 -5.83 9.40 10.92
N LEU A 888 -5.55 10.61 11.44
CA LEU A 888 -5.74 10.96 12.84
C LEU A 888 -6.56 12.25 12.92
N ILE A 889 -7.57 12.26 13.80
CA ILE A 889 -8.38 13.42 14.14
C ILE A 889 -8.28 13.64 15.65
N LEU A 890 -8.11 14.90 16.05
CA LEU A 890 -8.11 15.35 17.44
C LEU A 890 -9.13 16.49 17.57
N SER A 891 -10.09 16.37 18.48
CA SER A 891 -11.00 17.46 18.85
C SER A 891 -10.79 17.91 20.29
N ILE A 892 -11.17 19.15 20.60
CA ILE A 892 -11.10 19.73 21.94
C ILE A 892 -12.47 20.32 22.28
N ILE A 893 -13.14 19.77 23.30
CA ILE A 893 -14.48 20.16 23.75
C ILE A 893 -14.41 20.38 25.26
N GLY A 894 -14.55 21.63 25.71
CA GLY A 894 -14.41 21.96 27.13
C GLY A 894 -13.04 21.51 27.66
N GLU A 895 -13.05 20.74 28.75
CA GLU A 895 -11.86 20.12 29.34
C GLU A 895 -11.56 18.72 28.77
N GLU A 896 -12.16 18.28 27.67
CA GLU A 896 -11.92 16.94 27.09
C GLU A 896 -11.26 17.03 25.70
N ILE A 897 -10.23 16.22 25.50
CA ILE A 897 -9.57 15.98 24.22
C ILE A 897 -9.96 14.59 23.74
N PHE A 898 -10.62 14.50 22.59
CA PHE A 898 -10.90 13.23 21.92
C PHE A 898 -9.92 13.03 20.77
N ILE A 899 -9.32 11.85 20.67
CA ILE A 899 -8.41 11.48 19.58
C ILE A 899 -8.93 10.20 18.96
N GLY A 900 -9.05 10.19 17.63
CA GLY A 900 -9.27 8.99 16.84
C GLY A 900 -8.14 8.77 15.85
N ASN A 901 -7.50 7.61 15.91
CA ASN A 901 -6.42 7.23 15.00
C ASN A 901 -6.76 5.92 14.26
N THR A 902 -6.71 5.96 12.93
CA THR A 902 -6.73 4.80 12.06
C THR A 902 -5.43 4.78 11.26
N GLY A 903 -4.39 4.12 11.79
CA GLY A 903 -3.10 3.91 11.10
C GLY A 903 -1.89 4.38 11.91
N SER A 904 -0.83 4.79 11.20
CA SER A 904 0.51 5.01 11.75
C SER A 904 0.84 6.48 12.08
N ILE A 905 -0.15 7.37 12.13
CA ILE A 905 0.08 8.75 12.55
C ILE A 905 0.13 8.78 14.08
N LYS A 906 1.13 9.45 14.63
CA LYS A 906 1.40 9.46 16.07
C LYS A 906 1.23 10.85 16.65
N ALA A 907 0.61 10.89 17.83
CA ALA A 907 0.39 12.11 18.60
C ALA A 907 0.91 11.94 20.03
N ILE A 908 1.50 13.00 20.57
CA ILE A 908 1.99 13.06 21.95
C ILE A 908 1.43 14.28 22.68
N ILE A 909 1.34 14.19 24.01
CA ILE A 909 1.10 15.30 24.92
C ILE A 909 2.35 15.56 25.74
N VAL A 910 2.70 16.82 25.90
CA VAL A 910 3.82 17.28 26.73
C VAL A 910 3.25 18.17 27.84
N LYS A 911 3.61 17.85 29.08
CA LYS A 911 3.21 18.60 30.27
C LYS A 911 4.31 19.56 30.73
N GLU A 912 3.96 20.58 31.52
CA GLU A 912 4.89 21.60 32.03
C GLU A 912 6.09 21.03 32.80
N ASN A 913 5.93 19.88 33.46
CA ASN A 913 7.02 19.17 34.15
C ASN A 913 7.94 18.40 33.18
N GLY A 914 7.78 18.58 31.86
CA GLY A 914 8.52 17.86 30.83
C GLY A 914 8.07 16.41 30.61
N TYR A 915 6.99 15.96 31.26
CA TYR A 915 6.46 14.61 31.04
C TYR A 915 5.82 14.50 29.66
N VAL A 916 6.34 13.57 28.84
CA VAL A 916 5.79 13.21 27.53
C VAL A 916 4.93 11.95 27.69
N LYS A 917 3.71 11.95 27.14
CA LYS A 917 2.88 10.75 26.98
C LYS A 917 2.45 10.64 25.52
N GLU A 918 2.46 9.44 24.97
CA GLU A 918 1.87 9.11 23.68
C GLU A 918 0.34 8.96 23.79
N LEU A 919 -0.38 9.39 22.75
CA LEU A 919 -1.85 9.44 22.67
C LEU A 919 -2.42 8.50 21.59
N THR A 920 -1.56 7.64 21.04
CA THR A 920 -1.83 6.79 19.89
C THR A 920 -1.19 5.42 20.09
N ASN A 921 -1.92 4.35 19.82
CA ASN A 921 -1.35 3.00 19.88
C ASN A 921 -0.52 2.71 18.63
N GLU A 922 0.72 2.21 18.83
CA GLU A 922 1.67 1.94 17.76
C GLU A 922 1.25 0.76 16.85
N ASN A 923 0.32 -0.10 17.32
CA ASN A 923 -0.35 -1.18 16.57
C ASN A 923 0.62 -1.98 15.66
N SER A 924 1.78 -2.36 16.21
CA SER A 924 2.86 -3.01 15.47
C SER A 924 2.41 -4.38 14.94
N PRO A 925 2.50 -4.66 13.63
CA PRO A 925 1.98 -5.90 13.08
C PRO A 925 2.78 -7.14 13.50
N VAL A 926 4.01 -6.98 14.01
CA VAL A 926 4.96 -8.08 14.29
C VAL A 926 4.88 -8.67 15.70
N LYS A 927 4.02 -8.16 16.60
CA LYS A 927 3.94 -8.64 17.99
C LYS A 927 2.60 -8.32 18.67
N GLY A 928 2.23 -9.13 19.67
CA GLY A 928 1.04 -8.95 20.51
C GLY A 928 -0.28 -9.23 19.77
N ASP A 929 -1.40 -8.85 20.40
CA ASP A 929 -2.78 -9.15 19.97
C ASP A 929 -3.05 -8.82 18.48
N GLU A 930 -2.40 -7.77 17.95
CA GLU A 930 -2.53 -7.35 16.56
C GLU A 930 -1.90 -8.37 15.59
N TYR A 931 -0.75 -8.98 15.93
CA TYR A 931 -0.18 -10.08 15.16
C TYR A 931 -1.13 -11.27 15.14
N ASP A 932 -1.68 -11.67 16.29
CA ASP A 932 -2.59 -12.81 16.39
C ASP A 932 -3.88 -12.58 15.58
N ARG A 933 -4.40 -11.35 15.57
CA ARG A 933 -5.52 -10.94 14.70
C ARG A 933 -5.18 -11.06 13.22
N ILE A 934 -4.03 -10.54 12.78
CA ILE A 934 -3.55 -10.61 11.39
C ILE A 934 -3.34 -12.06 10.95
N ARG A 935 -2.76 -12.90 11.82
CA ARG A 935 -2.56 -14.34 11.57
C ARG A 935 -3.88 -15.11 11.54
N SER A 936 -4.87 -14.73 12.35
CA SER A 936 -6.23 -15.28 12.30
C SER A 936 -6.99 -14.89 11.02
N ALA A 937 -6.67 -13.74 10.43
CA ALA A 937 -7.12 -13.33 9.10
C ALA A 937 -6.41 -14.05 7.93
N ASN A 938 -5.60 -15.07 8.22
CA ASN A 938 -4.76 -15.81 7.27
C ASN A 938 -3.81 -14.91 6.44
N ALA A 939 -3.32 -13.81 7.03
CA ALA A 939 -2.34 -12.94 6.40
C ALA A 939 -0.89 -13.25 6.85
N ILE A 940 0.06 -12.88 5.99
CA ILE A 940 1.50 -13.00 6.22
C ILE A 940 2.12 -11.61 6.46
N ILE A 941 3.35 -11.60 6.98
CA ILE A 941 4.12 -10.38 7.20
C ILE A 941 5.46 -10.48 6.47
N THR A 942 5.61 -9.70 5.41
CA THR A 942 6.83 -9.64 4.60
C THR A 942 8.00 -9.06 5.39
N ASP A 943 9.22 -9.22 4.88
CA ASP A 943 10.45 -8.89 5.61
C ASP A 943 10.65 -7.40 5.94
N ASP A 944 9.91 -6.53 5.26
CA ASP A 944 9.76 -5.09 5.51
C ASP A 944 8.70 -4.77 6.56
N ASN A 945 8.19 -5.79 7.26
CA ASN A 945 7.12 -5.71 8.25
C ASN A 945 5.76 -5.22 7.70
N CYS A 946 5.52 -5.32 6.38
CA CYS A 946 4.22 -5.06 5.78
C CYS A 946 3.28 -6.27 5.83
N ILE A 947 2.00 -6.02 6.10
CA ILE A 947 0.94 -7.03 6.04
C ILE A 947 0.67 -7.33 4.56
N ASN A 948 0.83 -8.60 4.17
CA ASN A 948 0.72 -9.09 2.79
C ASN A 948 1.52 -8.24 1.77
N GLY A 949 2.60 -7.58 2.20
CA GLY A 949 3.42 -6.69 1.36
C GLY A 949 2.76 -5.35 0.98
N ILE A 950 1.75 -4.88 1.71
CA ILE A 950 0.92 -3.72 1.33
C ILE A 950 1.02 -2.56 2.32
N PHE A 951 0.79 -2.80 3.62
CA PHE A 951 0.72 -1.72 4.63
C PHE A 951 1.35 -2.14 5.97
N PRO A 952 2.10 -1.25 6.67
CA PRO A 952 2.93 -1.62 7.81
C PRO A 952 2.25 -1.46 9.19
N VAL A 953 0.91 -1.44 9.23
CA VAL A 953 0.03 -1.40 10.41
C VAL A 953 -1.30 -2.09 10.02
N GLY A 954 -1.97 -2.80 10.92
CA GLY A 954 -3.23 -3.50 10.59
C GLY A 954 -4.50 -2.64 10.65
N LYS A 955 -4.37 -1.33 10.84
CA LYS A 955 -5.46 -0.34 10.77
C LYS A 955 -5.19 0.68 9.67
N ALA A 956 -6.16 0.94 8.78
CA ALA A 956 -6.04 1.93 7.70
C ALA A 956 -7.40 2.35 7.15
N ILE A 957 -7.53 3.60 6.70
CA ILE A 957 -8.66 4.02 5.87
C ILE A 957 -8.38 3.59 4.43
N GLY A 958 -9.10 2.59 3.95
CA GLY A 958 -8.97 2.04 2.60
C GLY A 958 -8.51 0.58 2.66
N TYR A 959 -7.86 0.11 1.59
CA TYR A 959 -7.42 -1.27 1.43
C TYR A 959 -8.51 -2.33 1.70
N SER A 960 -9.79 -2.08 1.37
CA SER A 960 -10.91 -2.99 1.72
C SER A 960 -10.72 -4.44 1.23
N TYR A 961 -9.94 -4.66 0.16
CA TYR A 961 -9.56 -6.00 -0.30
C TYR A 961 -8.74 -6.85 0.69
N GLN A 962 -8.12 -6.21 1.69
CA GLN A 962 -7.35 -6.83 2.76
C GLN A 962 -8.18 -7.12 3.99
N PHE A 963 -9.50 -6.91 3.98
CA PHE A 963 -10.37 -7.34 5.07
C PHE A 963 -10.31 -8.89 5.21
N PRO A 964 -10.16 -9.45 6.43
CA PRO A 964 -10.12 -8.79 7.74
C PRO A 964 -8.70 -8.51 8.28
N ALA A 965 -7.63 -8.71 7.50
CA ALA A 965 -6.26 -8.45 7.94
C ALA A 965 -5.98 -6.96 8.20
N ILE A 966 -6.48 -6.07 7.33
CA ILE A 966 -6.47 -4.62 7.54
C ILE A 966 -7.91 -4.16 7.83
N LEU A 967 -8.09 -3.36 8.88
CA LEU A 967 -9.39 -2.86 9.32
C LEU A 967 -9.44 -1.32 9.33
N PRO A 968 -10.60 -0.68 9.10
CA PRO A 968 -10.76 0.77 9.22
C PRO A 968 -11.00 1.23 10.67
N MET A 969 -11.17 0.29 11.59
CA MET A 969 -11.52 0.52 12.98
C MET A 969 -10.56 1.52 13.66
N PRO A 970 -11.05 2.71 14.07
CA PRO A 970 -10.23 3.71 14.75
C PRO A 970 -10.05 3.36 16.24
N ASP A 971 -8.84 3.58 16.75
CA ASP A 971 -8.60 3.66 18.18
C ASP A 971 -9.07 5.03 18.68
N ILE A 972 -9.96 5.06 19.67
CA ILE A 972 -10.51 6.28 20.26
C ILE A 972 -9.99 6.44 21.70
N GLU A 973 -9.23 7.50 21.98
CA GLU A 973 -8.87 7.94 23.33
C GLU A 973 -9.67 9.18 23.74
N ASN A 974 -10.00 9.30 25.03
CA ASN A 974 -10.49 10.52 25.67
C ASN A 974 -9.53 10.90 26.80
N ILE A 975 -9.09 12.16 26.84
CA ILE A 975 -8.11 12.68 27.79
C ILE A 975 -8.62 14.00 28.37
N LYS A 976 -8.73 14.07 29.69
CA LYS A 976 -9.05 15.33 30.37
C LYS A 976 -7.85 16.29 30.37
N VAL A 977 -8.10 17.53 29.97
CA VAL A 977 -7.16 18.65 29.97
C VAL A 977 -6.88 19.03 31.42
N THR A 978 -5.75 18.56 31.95
CA THR A 978 -5.25 19.10 33.24
C THR A 978 -4.60 20.47 33.02
N PRO A 979 -4.59 21.38 34.02
CA PRO A 979 -3.87 22.66 33.95
C PRO A 979 -2.37 22.55 33.61
N ASN A 980 -1.79 21.36 33.71
CA ASN A 980 -0.39 21.08 33.44
C ASN A 980 -0.14 20.61 31.98
N VAL A 981 -1.15 20.55 31.12
CA VAL A 981 -0.99 20.26 29.68
C VAL A 981 -0.44 21.51 29.00
N ASP A 982 0.71 21.37 28.37
CA ASP A 982 1.44 22.50 27.80
C ASP A 982 1.33 22.48 26.27
N HIS A 983 1.67 21.34 25.65
CA HIS A 983 1.65 21.19 24.19
C HIS A 983 1.16 19.80 23.75
N ILE A 984 0.50 19.72 22.60
CA ILE A 984 0.17 18.50 21.88
C ILE A 984 0.89 18.56 20.54
N ILE A 985 1.55 17.47 20.13
CA ILE A 985 2.32 17.42 18.88
C ILE A 985 1.84 16.21 18.08
N ILE A 986 1.44 16.45 16.82
CA ILE A 986 0.98 15.43 15.86
C ILE A 986 1.97 15.42 14.70
N SER A 987 2.48 14.24 14.33
CA SER A 987 3.35 14.07 13.17
C SER A 987 3.25 12.67 12.56
N ASN A 988 3.66 12.54 11.30
CA ASN A 988 3.69 11.27 10.58
C ASN A 988 4.76 10.30 11.11
N ARG A 989 4.53 8.98 10.97
CA ARG A 989 5.34 7.89 11.53
C ARG A 989 6.85 8.13 11.45
N GLU A 990 7.33 8.45 10.26
CA GLU A 990 8.76 8.54 9.96
C GLU A 990 9.47 9.65 10.74
N CYS A 991 8.81 10.79 10.97
CA CYS A 991 9.37 11.91 11.73
C CYS A 991 9.74 11.50 13.17
N TRP A 992 8.96 10.60 13.78
CA TRP A 992 9.22 10.11 15.14
C TRP A 992 10.42 9.17 15.24
N LYS A 993 10.96 8.65 14.13
CA LYS A 993 12.26 7.93 14.13
C LYS A 993 13.43 8.89 14.39
N TYR A 994 13.28 10.16 14.05
CA TYR A 994 14.31 11.20 14.08
C TYR A 994 14.11 12.26 15.18
N LEU A 995 13.09 12.08 16.03
CA LEU A 995 12.80 12.92 17.20
C LEU A 995 12.85 12.08 18.48
N ASN A 996 13.43 12.63 19.55
CA ASN A 996 13.36 12.09 20.90
C ASN A 996 12.75 13.12 21.87
N ASP A 997 12.44 12.69 23.09
CA ASP A 997 11.85 13.53 24.13
C ASP A 997 12.69 14.77 24.49
N GLU A 998 14.02 14.68 24.44
CA GLU A 998 14.90 15.81 24.76
C GLU A 998 14.92 16.86 23.65
N ASP A 999 14.89 16.45 22.38
CA ASP A 999 14.72 17.35 21.23
C ASP A 999 13.41 18.16 21.33
N ILE A 1000 12.34 17.51 21.77
CA ILE A 1000 11.03 18.13 21.97
C ILE A 1000 11.07 19.12 23.15
N LYS A 1001 11.57 18.69 24.32
CA LYS A 1001 11.75 19.55 25.51
C LYS A 1001 12.64 20.76 25.19
N PHE A 1002 13.68 20.59 24.38
CA PHE A 1002 14.58 21.66 23.95
C PHE A 1002 13.84 22.72 23.11
N CYS A 1003 13.05 22.31 22.12
CA CYS A 1003 12.26 23.22 21.30
C CYS A 1003 11.25 24.03 22.14
N LEU A 1004 10.56 23.37 23.08
CA LEU A 1004 9.59 24.00 23.99
C LEU A 1004 10.23 24.98 25.00
N LYS A 1005 11.48 24.75 25.41
CA LYS A 1005 12.25 25.69 26.26
C LYS A 1005 12.67 26.97 25.53
N LEU A 1006 12.97 26.87 24.23
CA LEU A 1006 13.44 27.99 23.42
C LEU A 1006 12.32 28.88 22.89
N SER A 1007 11.12 28.34 22.68
CA SER A 1007 9.97 29.11 22.23
C SER A 1007 8.66 28.60 22.80
N SER A 1008 7.81 29.54 23.19
CA SER A 1008 6.41 29.31 23.57
C SER A 1008 5.44 29.40 22.39
N ASN A 1009 5.94 29.69 21.17
CA ASN A 1009 5.14 29.88 19.95
C ASN A 1009 5.13 28.60 19.11
N CYS A 1010 3.94 28.05 18.89
CA CYS A 1010 3.74 26.76 18.21
C CYS A 1010 4.26 26.70 16.77
N TYR A 1011 4.28 27.80 16.01
CA TYR A 1011 4.87 27.81 14.66
C TYR A 1011 6.39 27.69 14.71
N GLN A 1012 7.00 28.38 15.66
CA GLN A 1012 8.45 28.28 15.87
C GLN A 1012 8.76 26.85 16.30
N ILE A 1013 8.07 26.30 17.31
CA ILE A 1013 8.25 24.89 17.74
C ILE A 1013 8.10 23.92 16.56
N ALA A 1014 7.06 24.05 15.72
CA ALA A 1014 6.84 23.15 14.58
C ALA A 1014 7.97 23.21 13.54
N LYS A 1015 8.44 24.42 13.17
CA LYS A 1015 9.60 24.62 12.29
C LYS A 1015 10.86 24.05 12.91
N MET A 1016 11.07 24.28 14.20
CA MET A 1016 12.24 23.82 14.93
C MET A 1016 12.33 22.29 15.02
N LEU A 1017 11.18 21.61 15.13
CA LEU A 1017 11.11 20.15 15.06
C LEU A 1017 11.39 19.62 13.64
N GLN A 1018 10.91 20.32 12.61
CA GLN A 1018 11.26 19.97 11.22
C GLN A 1018 12.77 20.09 10.98
N ASP A 1019 13.40 21.18 11.43
CA ASP A 1019 14.84 21.37 11.30
C ASP A 1019 15.63 20.22 11.96
N ILE A 1020 15.22 19.74 13.15
CA ILE A 1020 15.83 18.56 13.78
C ILE A 1020 15.79 17.35 12.84
N ILE A 1021 14.60 17.02 12.34
CA ILE A 1021 14.39 15.85 11.49
C ILE A 1021 15.25 15.93 10.22
N GLN A 1022 15.31 17.12 9.59
CA GLN A 1022 16.13 17.36 8.40
C GLN A 1022 17.65 17.36 8.72
N SER A 1023 18.04 17.85 9.90
CA SER A 1023 19.42 17.78 10.39
C SER A 1023 19.86 16.35 10.72
N ASN A 1024 18.93 15.45 11.04
CA ASN A 1024 19.13 14.01 11.25
C ASN A 1024 18.99 13.17 9.96
N ASP A 1025 19.19 13.79 8.79
CA ASP A 1025 19.25 13.17 7.45
C ASP A 1025 17.94 12.66 6.83
N TYR A 1026 16.78 12.86 7.45
CA TYR A 1026 15.52 12.51 6.80
C TYR A 1026 15.13 13.48 5.67
N THR A 1027 14.99 12.94 4.45
CA THR A 1027 14.58 13.69 3.25
C THR A 1027 13.18 13.31 2.71
N GLY A 1028 12.39 12.57 3.48
CA GLY A 1028 11.01 12.21 3.11
C GLY A 1028 10.00 13.35 3.33
N ASN A 1029 8.71 13.02 3.27
CA ASN A 1029 7.67 13.99 3.63
C ASN A 1029 7.63 14.20 5.15
N ILE A 1030 7.64 15.45 5.58
CA ILE A 1030 7.51 15.90 6.96
C ILE A 1030 6.21 16.70 7.06
N SER A 1031 5.36 16.37 8.02
CA SER A 1031 4.24 17.21 8.44
C SER A 1031 4.16 17.21 9.96
N ILE A 1032 4.19 18.41 10.56
CA ILE A 1032 4.21 18.61 12.01
C ILE A 1032 3.13 19.63 12.36
N LEU A 1033 2.34 19.32 13.38
CA LEU A 1033 1.32 20.19 13.94
C LEU A 1033 1.51 20.25 15.46
N VAL A 1034 1.62 21.47 15.99
CA VAL A 1034 1.83 21.77 17.41
C VAL A 1034 0.65 22.61 17.90
N ILE A 1035 0.02 22.17 18.99
CA ILE A 1035 -1.14 22.82 19.60
C ILE A 1035 -0.79 23.12 21.06
N LYS A 1036 -1.18 24.28 21.56
CA LYS A 1036 -0.97 24.76 22.94
C LYS A 1036 -2.28 25.28 23.50
N ILE A 1037 -2.56 24.94 24.74
CA ILE A 1037 -3.75 25.40 25.46
C ILE A 1037 -3.33 26.61 26.31
N THR A 1038 -3.83 27.81 25.98
CA THR A 1038 -3.28 29.06 26.55
C THR A 1038 -4.05 29.59 27.76
N ASN A 1039 -5.22 29.02 28.08
CA ASN A 1039 -6.04 29.48 29.19
C ASN A 1039 -6.40 28.30 30.11
N LYS A 1040 -5.93 28.33 31.37
CA LYS A 1040 -6.02 27.20 32.33
C LYS A 1040 -7.30 27.18 33.17
N GLN A 1041 -8.15 28.20 33.04
CA GLN A 1041 -9.50 28.20 33.58
C GLN A 1041 -10.48 28.00 32.43
N MET A 1042 -10.88 26.75 32.17
CA MET A 1042 -12.00 26.42 31.29
C MET A 1042 -13.34 26.68 31.99
N HIS A 1043 -13.50 27.86 32.59
CA HIS A 1043 -14.82 28.38 32.96
C HIS A 1043 -15.52 28.83 31.68
N PHE A 1044 -16.03 27.86 30.93
CA PHE A 1044 -17.31 28.05 30.28
C PHE A 1044 -18.32 28.28 31.42
N SER A 1045 -18.83 29.50 31.55
CA SER A 1045 -19.94 29.75 32.44
C SER A 1045 -21.10 28.87 31.99
N ASN A 1046 -21.81 28.25 32.94
CA ASN A 1046 -23.02 27.48 32.63
C ASN A 1046 -24.08 28.33 31.92
N GLU A 1047 -23.94 29.66 31.91
CA GLU A 1047 -24.75 30.60 31.15
C GLU A 1047 -24.68 30.33 29.64
N ASP A 1048 -23.48 30.12 29.06
CA ASP A 1048 -23.28 29.87 27.63
C ASP A 1048 -23.89 28.54 27.15
N LEU A 1049 -23.92 27.50 27.99
CA LEU A 1049 -24.68 26.28 27.71
C LEU A 1049 -26.18 26.44 27.99
N SER A 1050 -26.57 27.28 28.96
CA SER A 1050 -27.98 27.47 29.32
C SER A 1050 -28.77 28.17 28.21
N ASP A 1051 -28.15 29.10 27.47
CA ASP A 1051 -28.81 29.81 26.37
C ASP A 1051 -29.03 28.93 25.12
N ILE A 1052 -28.21 27.89 24.94
CA ILE A 1052 -28.47 26.84 23.95
C ILE A 1052 -29.68 25.98 24.41
N THR A 1053 -29.74 25.58 25.68
CA THR A 1053 -30.89 24.79 26.19
C THR A 1053 -32.20 25.57 26.32
N LYS A 1054 -32.15 26.91 26.39
CA LYS A 1054 -33.35 27.77 26.46
C LYS A 1054 -33.90 28.20 25.10
N THR A 1055 -33.18 27.96 24.01
CA THR A 1055 -33.69 28.21 22.65
C THR A 1055 -34.43 27.02 22.02
N GLU A 1056 -34.53 25.88 22.74
CA GLU A 1056 -35.32 24.71 22.32
C GLU A 1056 -36.76 24.66 22.88
N SER A 1057 -37.15 25.54 23.82
CA SER A 1057 -38.44 25.46 24.52
C SER A 1057 -39.45 26.58 24.21
N SER A 1058 -39.27 27.37 23.15
CA SER A 1058 -40.19 28.47 22.80
C SER A 1058 -40.25 28.84 21.31
N LYS A 1059 -40.27 27.82 20.43
CA LYS A 1059 -40.70 27.98 19.02
C LYS A 1059 -41.84 27.04 18.66
N ASN A 1060 -43.03 27.37 19.15
CA ASN A 1060 -44.25 27.08 18.39
C ASN A 1060 -44.21 27.95 17.13
N LEU A 1061 -43.67 27.41 16.02
CA LEU A 1061 -43.87 27.98 14.69
C LEU A 1061 -44.96 27.19 13.97
N ASP A 1062 -45.80 27.89 13.21
CA ASP A 1062 -46.98 27.32 12.60
C ASP A 1062 -46.67 26.20 11.59
N ASN A 1063 -47.30 25.04 11.81
CA ASN A 1063 -47.35 23.89 10.90
C ASN A 1063 -47.82 24.24 9.47
N SER A 1064 -48.44 25.41 9.28
CA SER A 1064 -48.89 25.92 7.98
C SER A 1064 -47.75 26.26 7.01
N THR A 1065 -46.51 26.42 7.49
CA THR A 1065 -45.38 26.81 6.65
C THR A 1065 -44.61 25.61 6.05
N GLU A 1066 -44.43 24.52 6.81
CA GLU A 1066 -43.82 23.29 6.27
C GLU A 1066 -44.74 22.57 5.28
N GLU A 1067 -46.05 22.48 5.54
CA GLU A 1067 -46.99 21.91 4.56
C GLU A 1067 -47.01 22.70 3.25
N ASN A 1068 -46.95 24.05 3.31
CA ASN A 1068 -46.87 24.88 2.11
C ASN A 1068 -45.51 24.78 1.39
N ALA A 1069 -44.42 24.48 2.10
CA ALA A 1069 -43.12 24.22 1.49
C ALA A 1069 -43.08 22.85 0.79
N LEU A 1070 -43.56 21.80 1.46
CA LEU A 1070 -43.70 20.45 0.91
C LEU A 1070 -44.62 20.44 -0.31
N ARG A 1071 -45.80 21.06 -0.23
CA ARG A 1071 -46.76 21.16 -1.34
C ARG A 1071 -46.19 21.91 -2.56
N LYS A 1072 -45.34 22.92 -2.34
CA LYS A 1072 -44.60 23.62 -3.42
C LYS A 1072 -43.46 22.78 -4.02
N ILE A 1073 -42.88 21.86 -3.26
CA ILE A 1073 -41.88 20.90 -3.75
C ILE A 1073 -42.56 19.79 -4.55
N GLU A 1074 -43.68 19.25 -4.06
CA GLU A 1074 -44.50 18.26 -4.76
C GLU A 1074 -45.08 18.82 -6.08
N GLU A 1075 -45.65 20.03 -6.08
CA GLU A 1075 -46.07 20.70 -7.32
C GLU A 1075 -44.91 20.88 -8.32
N ARG A 1076 -43.69 21.15 -7.83
CA ARG A 1076 -42.51 21.29 -8.70
C ARG A 1076 -42.08 19.95 -9.29
N LEU A 1077 -42.08 18.89 -8.49
CA LEU A 1077 -41.76 17.53 -8.93
C LEU A 1077 -42.82 17.01 -9.92
N GLU A 1078 -44.09 17.30 -9.69
CA GLU A 1078 -45.19 16.95 -10.59
C GLU A 1078 -45.10 17.72 -11.92
N LYS A 1079 -44.79 19.02 -11.89
CA LYS A 1079 -44.51 19.83 -13.10
C LYS A 1079 -43.28 19.33 -13.88
N ILE A 1080 -42.24 18.85 -13.19
CA ILE A 1080 -41.06 18.21 -13.83
C ILE A 1080 -41.44 16.87 -14.46
N SER A 1081 -42.23 16.04 -13.75
CA SER A 1081 -42.70 14.74 -14.26
C SER A 1081 -43.61 14.91 -15.49
N GLN A 1082 -44.53 15.88 -15.45
CA GLN A 1082 -45.35 16.27 -16.60
C GLN A 1082 -44.50 16.80 -17.76
N ALA A 1083 -43.44 17.58 -17.50
CA ALA A 1083 -42.52 18.04 -18.54
C ALA A 1083 -41.73 16.90 -19.20
N ILE A 1084 -41.27 15.91 -18.41
CA ILE A 1084 -40.58 14.72 -18.93
C ILE A 1084 -41.54 13.88 -19.78
N SER A 1085 -42.76 13.61 -19.28
CA SER A 1085 -43.81 12.92 -20.05
C SER A 1085 -44.13 13.63 -21.37
N LYS A 1086 -44.18 14.97 -21.36
CA LYS A 1086 -44.42 15.78 -22.57
C LYS A 1086 -43.27 15.68 -23.58
N ILE A 1087 -42.02 15.70 -23.11
CA ILE A 1087 -40.83 15.48 -23.95
C ILE A 1087 -40.86 14.07 -24.57
N GLU A 1088 -41.25 13.04 -23.82
CA GLU A 1088 -41.36 11.67 -24.34
C GLU A 1088 -42.49 11.55 -25.40
N THR A 1089 -43.61 12.26 -25.26
CA THR A 1089 -44.65 12.32 -26.30
C THR A 1089 -44.28 13.15 -27.53
N ASP A 1090 -43.50 14.22 -27.35
CA ASP A 1090 -43.08 15.12 -28.45
C ASP A 1090 -41.94 14.49 -29.29
N VAL A 1091 -41.12 13.61 -28.69
CA VAL A 1091 -40.09 12.82 -29.40
C VAL A 1091 -40.70 11.67 -30.23
N VAL A 1092 -41.85 11.12 -29.83
CA VAL A 1092 -42.53 10.04 -30.57
C VAL A 1092 -43.38 10.57 -31.73
N SER A 1093 -43.76 11.85 -31.72
CA SER A 1093 -44.68 12.45 -32.72
C SER A 1093 -44.01 13.27 -33.83
N SER A 1094 -42.70 13.49 -33.78
CA SER A 1094 -41.97 14.41 -34.69
C SER A 1094 -41.08 13.73 -35.75
N SER A 1095 -41.36 12.46 -36.10
CA SER A 1095 -40.64 11.71 -37.14
C SER A 1095 -41.16 11.94 -38.57
N HIS A 1096 -41.40 13.18 -39.01
CA HIS A 1096 -41.62 13.49 -40.42
C HIS A 1096 -41.02 14.83 -40.91
N SER A 1097 -40.21 14.72 -41.96
CA SER A 1097 -39.92 15.71 -43.02
C SER A 1097 -39.37 17.12 -42.70
N SER A 1098 -38.10 17.29 -43.13
CA SER A 1098 -37.63 18.36 -44.04
C SER A 1098 -37.16 19.75 -43.52
N LEU A 1099 -35.90 20.04 -43.88
CA LEU A 1099 -35.36 21.29 -44.47
C LEU A 1099 -35.35 22.63 -43.69
N ARG A 1100 -34.10 23.14 -43.58
CA ARG A 1100 -33.62 24.52 -43.89
C ARG A 1100 -33.78 25.70 -42.88
N LEU A 1101 -32.59 26.12 -42.39
CA LEU A 1101 -31.95 27.45 -42.54
C LEU A 1101 -32.35 28.68 -41.68
N ARG A 1102 -31.27 29.41 -41.27
CA ARG A 1102 -31.11 30.86 -40.93
C ARG A 1102 -31.58 31.30 -39.53
N ASP A 1103 -30.63 31.73 -38.68
CA ASP A 1103 -30.17 33.13 -38.41
C ASP A 1103 -31.18 33.92 -37.52
N VAL A 1104 -30.86 34.79 -36.54
CA VAL A 1104 -29.77 35.78 -36.40
C VAL A 1104 -29.38 36.01 -34.90
N LYS A 1105 -28.12 35.71 -34.56
CA LYS A 1105 -27.12 36.53 -33.82
C LYS A 1105 -27.50 37.63 -32.78
N ARG A 1106 -26.68 37.61 -31.70
CA ARG A 1106 -25.94 38.74 -31.02
C ARG A 1106 -26.63 39.64 -29.98
N LYS A 1107 -25.92 39.81 -28.85
CA LYS A 1107 -25.27 41.10 -28.48
C LYS A 1107 -23.98 40.90 -27.65
N LYS A 1108 -22.94 41.65 -27.98
CA LYS A 1108 -21.62 41.75 -27.31
C LYS A 1108 -21.25 43.24 -27.26
N ILE A 1109 -20.75 43.75 -26.14
CA ILE A 1109 -20.22 45.12 -25.93
C ILE A 1109 -19.16 45.00 -24.81
N LYS A 1110 -17.96 45.60 -24.84
CA LYS A 1110 -17.18 46.36 -25.85
C LYS A 1110 -15.70 46.32 -25.43
N ARG A 1111 -14.76 46.49 -26.37
CA ARG A 1111 -13.53 47.33 -26.28
C ARG A 1111 -12.94 47.53 -27.72
N PRO A 1112 -12.00 48.47 -27.95
CA PRO A 1112 -12.08 49.40 -29.10
C PRO A 1112 -11.36 48.98 -30.40
N ILE A 1113 -11.37 49.91 -31.37
CA ILE A 1113 -11.09 49.79 -32.82
C ILE A 1113 -9.74 50.42 -33.18
N ILE A 1114 -9.17 50.02 -34.34
CA ILE A 1114 -8.38 50.76 -35.37
C ILE A 1114 -7.45 49.71 -36.03
N SER A 1115 -7.87 49.03 -37.12
CA SER A 1115 -7.69 49.34 -38.57
C SER A 1115 -6.27 49.01 -39.09
N SER A 1116 -6.01 48.57 -40.34
CA SER A 1116 -6.82 48.46 -41.59
C SER A 1116 -6.15 47.50 -42.62
N SER A 1117 -6.93 47.05 -43.63
CA SER A 1117 -6.54 46.66 -45.03
C SER A 1117 -5.43 45.62 -45.27
N ALA A 1118 -5.70 44.42 -45.83
CA ALA A 1118 -5.93 44.08 -47.26
C ALA A 1118 -4.61 43.94 -48.09
N SER A 1119 -4.43 43.04 -49.06
CA SER A 1119 -5.35 42.17 -49.82
C SER A 1119 -4.71 40.81 -50.23
N ALA A 1120 -5.58 39.94 -50.76
CA ALA A 1120 -5.37 38.71 -51.55
C ALA A 1120 -4.33 38.85 -52.70
N GLU A 1121 -3.89 37.81 -53.42
CA GLU A 1121 -4.42 36.44 -53.68
C GLU A 1121 -3.31 35.37 -53.42
N ASP A 1122 -3.40 34.04 -53.67
CA ASP A 1122 -4.37 33.20 -54.39
C ASP A 1122 -4.41 31.72 -53.85
N ILE A 1123 -5.02 30.79 -54.60
CA ILE A 1123 -5.51 29.41 -54.30
C ILE A 1123 -5.27 28.53 -55.58
N PRO A 1124 -5.42 27.16 -55.68
CA PRO A 1124 -5.69 26.04 -54.73
C PRO A 1124 -4.54 24.96 -54.74
N GLU A 1125 -4.60 23.69 -54.26
CA GLU A 1125 -5.66 22.69 -54.00
C GLU A 1125 -5.37 21.73 -52.81
N ASN A 1126 -6.48 21.25 -52.22
CA ASN A 1126 -6.74 19.89 -51.69
C ASN A 1126 -6.07 19.31 -50.42
N SER A 1127 -6.81 19.53 -49.32
CA SER A 1127 -7.41 18.47 -48.46
C SER A 1127 -6.56 17.53 -47.60
N LEU A 1128 -6.37 17.95 -46.34
CA LEU A 1128 -7.03 17.35 -45.16
C LEU A 1128 -7.17 15.82 -44.98
N ILE A 1129 -6.73 15.41 -43.78
CA ILE A 1129 -7.29 14.41 -42.86
C ILE A 1129 -6.58 13.04 -42.75
N SER A 1130 -6.37 12.73 -41.48
CA SER A 1130 -5.57 11.70 -40.85
C SER A 1130 -6.34 10.43 -40.46
N GLN A 1131 -5.56 9.39 -40.11
CA GLN A 1131 -5.88 8.25 -39.23
C GLN A 1131 -6.76 7.11 -39.79
N ARG A 1132 -6.16 5.89 -39.86
CA ARG A 1132 -6.46 4.79 -38.90
C ARG A 1132 -5.53 3.56 -39.02
N LEU A 1133 -5.14 3.06 -37.84
CA LEU A 1133 -5.03 1.65 -37.40
C LEU A 1133 -3.98 0.66 -37.96
N HIS A 1134 -3.65 -0.28 -37.04
CA HIS A 1134 -2.95 -1.58 -37.16
C HIS A 1134 -1.43 -1.55 -37.41
N ARG A 1135 -0.63 -2.09 -36.47
CA ARG A 1135 -0.12 -3.48 -36.39
C ARG A 1135 0.70 -3.85 -37.62
N ASP A 1136 2.01 -4.09 -37.46
CA ASP A 1136 2.50 -5.47 -37.36
C ASP A 1136 4.00 -5.60 -36.99
N THR A 1137 4.34 -6.86 -36.69
CA THR A 1137 5.64 -7.47 -36.36
C THR A 1137 6.82 -7.09 -37.26
N SER A 1138 8.06 -7.09 -36.73
CA SER A 1138 9.15 -8.04 -37.11
C SER A 1138 10.58 -7.62 -36.69
N VAL A 1139 11.35 -8.64 -36.30
CA VAL A 1139 12.81 -8.73 -36.01
C VAL A 1139 13.59 -8.80 -37.37
N PRO A 1140 14.93 -8.54 -37.54
CA PRO A 1140 16.05 -8.46 -36.59
C PRO A 1140 17.07 -7.28 -36.73
N ALA A 1141 17.97 -7.20 -35.74
CA ALA A 1141 19.41 -6.81 -35.76
C ALA A 1141 20.00 -5.86 -36.84
N ILE A 1142 20.76 -4.85 -36.39
CA ILE A 1142 22.23 -4.74 -36.62
C ILE A 1142 22.87 -3.63 -35.74
N LYS A 1143 23.95 -4.02 -35.05
CA LYS A 1143 25.15 -3.31 -34.53
C LYS A 1143 25.18 -1.79 -34.24
N ASN A 1144 26.02 -1.52 -33.22
CA ASN A 1144 26.75 -0.28 -32.89
C ASN A 1144 25.97 0.86 -32.21
N SER A 1145 26.55 1.64 -31.29
CA SER A 1145 27.63 1.38 -30.30
C SER A 1145 27.76 2.64 -29.42
N SER A 1146 27.98 2.46 -28.11
CA SER A 1146 28.55 3.45 -27.17
C SER A 1146 27.92 4.85 -27.06
N ILE A 1147 27.49 5.24 -25.86
CA ILE A 1147 28.23 6.18 -24.98
C ILE A 1147 27.43 6.41 -23.66
N ASN A 1148 28.07 6.05 -22.55
CA ASN A 1148 27.95 6.57 -21.18
C ASN A 1148 26.66 7.27 -20.72
N ASP A 1149 25.82 6.54 -19.97
CA ASP A 1149 25.04 7.12 -18.87
C ASP A 1149 25.64 6.71 -17.52
N LYS A 1150 26.02 7.70 -16.69
CA LYS A 1150 26.42 7.48 -15.30
C LYS A 1150 25.18 7.52 -14.41
N ALA A 1151 24.63 6.35 -14.08
CA ALA A 1151 23.61 6.24 -13.05
C ALA A 1151 24.17 6.67 -11.68
N LEU A 1152 23.64 7.76 -11.12
CA LEU A 1152 23.82 8.11 -9.71
C LEU A 1152 22.93 7.16 -8.89
N LEU A 1153 23.56 6.14 -8.27
CA LEU A 1153 22.91 5.34 -7.24
C LEU A 1153 22.69 6.20 -5.99
N TYR A 1154 21.43 6.58 -5.75
CA TYR A 1154 20.98 6.89 -4.41
C TYR A 1154 20.65 5.57 -3.70
N TYR A 1155 21.41 5.26 -2.66
CA TYR A 1155 21.13 4.13 -1.77
C TYR A 1155 19.85 4.42 -0.98
N ALA A 1156 18.94 3.46 -0.91
CA ALA A 1156 17.89 3.46 0.10
C ALA A 1156 18.51 3.05 1.44
N GLU A 1157 18.23 3.83 2.49
CA GLU A 1157 18.46 3.42 3.87
C GLU A 1157 17.46 2.30 4.24
N ASP A 1158 17.80 1.06 3.87
CA ASP A 1158 17.49 -0.16 4.63
C ASP A 1158 18.12 -1.37 3.90
N GLY A 1159 18.92 -2.16 4.63
CA GLY A 1159 19.74 -3.25 4.10
C GLY A 1159 18.94 -4.50 3.71
N MET A 1160 18.07 -4.38 2.71
CA MET A 1160 17.17 -5.44 2.24
C MET A 1160 17.67 -6.05 0.94
N ALA A 1161 17.97 -7.36 0.97
CA ALA A 1161 18.37 -8.10 -0.22
C ALA A 1161 17.19 -8.21 -1.20
N ILE A 1162 17.35 -7.67 -2.41
CA ILE A 1162 16.38 -7.82 -3.49
C ILE A 1162 16.42 -9.27 -3.98
N TYR A 1163 15.48 -10.08 -3.52
CA TYR A 1163 15.04 -11.22 -4.33
C TYR A 1163 14.23 -10.69 -5.52
N THR A 1164 14.46 -11.29 -6.69
CA THR A 1164 13.95 -10.80 -7.96
C THR A 1164 12.42 -10.77 -7.98
N ARG A 1165 11.89 -9.59 -8.29
CA ARG A 1165 10.45 -9.33 -8.45
C ARG A 1165 10.00 -9.73 -9.86
N ASP A 1166 10.22 -10.99 -10.22
CA ASP A 1166 9.71 -11.55 -11.48
C ASP A 1166 8.29 -12.10 -11.29
N PHE A 1167 7.49 -12.04 -12.36
CA PHE A 1167 6.06 -12.37 -12.40
C PHE A 1167 5.11 -11.46 -11.60
N CYS A 1168 5.11 -10.16 -11.92
CA CYS A 1168 3.87 -9.36 -11.89
C CYS A 1168 3.96 -8.10 -12.78
N SER A 1169 4.23 -8.27 -14.07
CA SER A 1169 4.24 -7.18 -15.06
C SER A 1169 3.82 -7.64 -16.46
N ASP A 1170 2.59 -8.13 -16.58
CA ASP A 1170 1.88 -8.20 -17.87
C ASP A 1170 0.38 -8.02 -17.60
N LEU A 1171 -0.09 -6.77 -17.76
CA LEU A 1171 -1.44 -6.30 -18.10
C LEU A 1171 -1.57 -4.82 -17.71
N VAL A 1172 -1.37 -3.96 -18.72
CA VAL A 1172 -1.77 -2.53 -18.74
C VAL A 1172 -3.23 -2.45 -19.19
#